data_AF-A0A0N1B6S2-F1
#
_entry.id   AF-A0A0N1B6S2-F1
#
_cell.length_a   1.000
_cell.length_b   1.000
_cell.length_c   1.000
_cell.angle_alpha   90.00
_cell.angle_beta   90.00
_cell.angle_gamma   90.00
#
_symmetry.space_group_name_H-M   'P 1'
#
loop_
_entity.id
_entity.type
_entity.pdbx_description
1 polymer ?
#
loop_
_entity_poly.entity_id
_entity_poly.type
_entity_poly.pdbx_seq_one_letter_code
_entity_poly.pdbx_strand_id
1 'polypeptide(L)'
;MALPLNPALRGEPRDRSGAARDAARGCHQRAAFWLAGVALSLLAACGGGQQPRSDVGRAPGSPPPAAAAPQVRTVNALDDAAVTQLKADGTTLQTATVDVPVTDLMDMPRGKAMTLDVAAEQVSTGTGTATQTGGTLSAASLAAGMMNTAEPGDQFTVIATGDSSNLKTITARQNAADIAADQTGLRVLHAAPRVPAVDIYLTAPDAALPATPSIPALAFTNFAPPADQPSLKVPAGDYQIRITQAGARDVVFDSGKLALPGGQDVLVAAIPAFEGAAPVALLVLPSDGKPTLIRAPSTALRAVHLSPEAPAVDVLANDRSVIRSLAFREDSRILNVAPGAINLKVNAAGTSTTVINADLTLPARKAVSVIALNKLAAIEPVVIVDDGTKPAMGKAKLRVLHAAPDVPAVDVYLTAPDATDLPAAPTIPALAFKAAFPAGDAAAVAVDAGLYRVRITVAGQRTVVFDSGRFGIWPRDDLLLAAVPPKAGSPAQASPVDLLVVRARGFNQLLRNRPATMPPTEPPVMGSKLRALHASPEAPAVDILVDDAKAIENLSFGTLSPYKAAPEGNRSIKVNVAGSSTNLLSATLPVEKDAAYTVVAYDLPTALKALVLKDETRTVFAGARGYIRIANLISNTQGAPTFTGSSTGGSVAFGTASPYGENSPGSKTVGVSFTTASGTGSASVAFNLEEGNSYTVYAIGSADPAKNKPVRLFVSRDSAMMR
;
A
#
# COMPACT_ATOMS: atom_id res chain seq x y z
N MET A 1 25.75 -26.85 46.75
CA MET A 1 25.79 -28.10 47.54
C MET A 1 25.13 -29.21 46.70
N ALA A 2 25.42 -30.49 46.97
CA ALA A 2 24.98 -31.70 46.21
C ALA A 2 23.57 -31.62 45.57
N LEU A 3 23.35 -32.02 44.30
CA LEU A 3 23.36 -33.40 43.73
C LEU A 3 22.22 -34.28 44.28
N PRO A 4 21.67 -35.29 43.54
CA PRO A 4 22.29 -36.08 42.45
C PRO A 4 21.46 -36.04 41.13
N LEU A 5 21.60 -36.88 40.07
CA LEU A 5 22.46 -38.05 39.76
C LEU A 5 22.74 -38.11 38.22
N ASN A 6 22.88 -39.31 37.65
CA ASN A 6 23.06 -39.72 36.23
C ASN A 6 22.58 -41.22 36.19
N PRO A 7 23.00 -42.15 35.28
CA PRO A 7 23.23 -42.13 33.84
C PRO A 7 22.42 -43.19 33.06
N ALA A 8 22.56 -43.22 31.73
CA ALA A 8 22.44 -44.45 30.93
C ALA A 8 23.49 -44.47 29.81
N LEU A 9 24.14 -45.62 29.57
CA LEU A 9 25.27 -45.78 28.63
C LEU A 9 25.11 -47.02 27.76
N ARG A 10 25.62 -46.94 26.51
CA ARG A 10 26.08 -47.99 25.54
C ARG A 10 25.70 -47.58 24.10
N GLY A 11 26.56 -47.64 23.08
CA GLY A 11 28.02 -47.88 23.07
C GLY A 11 28.58 -48.04 21.63
N GLU A 12 29.78 -47.50 21.38
CA GLU A 12 31.01 -48.18 20.85
C GLU A 12 30.90 -49.45 19.93
N PRO A 13 31.92 -49.79 19.10
CA PRO A 13 32.97 -48.95 18.43
C PRO A 13 33.50 -49.47 17.04
N ARG A 14 34.63 -48.87 16.58
CA ARG A 14 35.72 -49.34 15.64
C ARG A 14 35.70 -48.82 14.17
N ASP A 15 36.79 -48.29 13.54
CA ASP A 15 38.27 -48.56 13.50
C ASP A 15 38.60 -49.58 12.35
N ARG A 16 39.55 -49.42 11.38
CA ARG A 16 40.96 -48.90 11.36
C ARG A 16 41.53 -48.45 9.99
N SER A 17 42.60 -47.63 10.03
CA SER A 17 43.84 -47.60 9.17
C SER A 17 43.72 -47.41 7.64
N GLY A 18 44.72 -46.93 6.88
CA GLY A 18 46.12 -46.46 7.10
C GLY A 18 46.65 -45.83 5.77
N ALA A 19 47.87 -45.31 5.59
CA ALA A 19 49.16 -45.38 6.29
C ALA A 19 49.99 -44.07 6.11
N ALA A 20 51.31 -44.07 6.36
CA ALA A 20 52.15 -42.85 6.50
C ALA A 20 53.54 -42.95 5.81
N ARG A 21 54.33 -41.85 5.77
CA ARG A 21 55.79 -41.78 6.12
C ARG A 21 56.46 -40.38 5.93
N ASP A 22 57.37 -40.04 6.87
CA ASP A 22 58.75 -39.49 6.78
C ASP A 22 59.10 -38.32 5.79
N ALA A 23 60.04 -37.38 5.98
CA ALA A 23 60.98 -36.91 7.05
C ALA A 23 61.82 -35.70 6.48
N ALA A 24 62.72 -34.93 7.15
CA ALA A 24 62.92 -34.40 8.51
C ALA A 24 64.18 -33.45 8.55
N ARG A 25 64.40 -32.65 9.63
CA ARG A 25 65.59 -31.74 9.92
C ARG A 25 65.67 -30.44 9.07
N GLY A 26 66.27 -29.30 9.47
CA GLY A 26 66.85 -28.84 10.76
C GLY A 26 67.97 -27.76 10.61
N CYS A 27 68.05 -26.77 11.54
CA CYS A 27 69.14 -25.78 11.84
C CYS A 27 69.31 -24.43 11.08
N HIS A 28 69.27 -23.32 11.85
CA HIS A 28 70.24 -22.17 12.00
C HIS A 28 70.87 -21.41 10.78
N GLN A 29 71.26 -20.11 10.83
CA GLN A 29 71.21 -19.03 11.85
C GLN A 29 71.43 -17.59 11.24
N ARG A 30 70.91 -16.55 11.93
CA ARG A 30 71.43 -15.15 12.13
C ARG A 30 71.89 -14.21 10.97
N ALA A 31 71.13 -13.11 10.82
CA ALA A 31 71.50 -11.69 11.14
C ALA A 31 72.02 -10.66 10.09
N ALA A 32 71.70 -9.39 10.43
CA ALA A 32 72.38 -8.10 10.15
C ALA A 32 72.02 -7.20 8.93
N PHE A 33 71.49 -6.02 9.29
CA PHE A 33 71.29 -4.75 8.55
C PHE A 33 72.52 -4.18 7.80
N TRP A 34 72.31 -3.42 6.69
CA TRP A 34 72.28 -1.92 6.67
C TRP A 34 72.24 -1.28 5.24
N LEU A 35 71.82 0.00 5.19
CA LEU A 35 72.17 1.12 4.28
C LEU A 35 71.95 1.09 2.72
N ALA A 36 70.92 1.87 2.31
CA ALA A 36 71.01 3.15 1.58
C ALA A 36 71.45 3.27 0.08
N GLY A 37 71.08 4.42 -0.53
CA GLY A 37 71.32 4.81 -1.94
C GLY A 37 70.04 4.74 -2.80
N VAL A 38 69.25 5.77 -3.13
CA VAL A 38 69.39 7.23 -3.40
C VAL A 38 69.64 7.60 -4.89
N ALA A 39 68.53 8.00 -5.54
CA ALA A 39 68.37 9.09 -6.52
C ALA A 39 68.57 8.93 -8.05
N LEU A 40 67.79 9.77 -8.75
CA LEU A 40 68.01 10.50 -10.03
C LEU A 40 67.94 9.80 -11.41
N SER A 41 66.72 9.81 -11.98
CA SER A 41 66.26 10.68 -13.09
C SER A 41 67.18 11.14 -14.25
N LEU A 42 66.55 11.27 -15.44
CA LEU A 42 66.93 12.09 -16.61
C LEU A 42 68.19 11.64 -17.40
N LEU A 43 68.17 11.47 -18.73
CA LEU A 43 67.71 12.42 -19.76
C LEU A 43 67.25 11.71 -21.07
N ALA A 44 66.91 12.45 -22.13
CA ALA A 44 66.44 11.94 -23.42
C ALA A 44 67.44 12.16 -24.58
N ALA A 45 67.28 11.42 -25.68
CA ALA A 45 67.94 11.67 -26.97
C ALA A 45 67.06 11.22 -28.15
N CYS A 46 67.14 11.91 -29.29
CA CYS A 46 66.38 11.62 -30.51
C CYS A 46 67.21 10.87 -31.55
N GLY A 47 66.56 10.15 -32.46
CA GLY A 47 67.21 9.58 -33.66
C GLY A 47 66.27 8.64 -34.42
N GLY A 48 65.93 8.99 -35.67
CA GLY A 48 65.09 8.16 -36.55
C GLY A 48 65.91 7.35 -37.55
N GLY A 49 65.42 6.16 -37.93
CA GLY A 49 65.98 5.30 -38.96
C GLY A 49 64.90 4.36 -39.52
N GLN A 50 64.99 3.97 -40.79
CA GLN A 50 63.93 3.20 -41.47
C GLN A 50 64.03 1.67 -41.24
N GLN A 51 62.91 0.98 -41.50
CA GLN A 51 62.71 -0.47 -41.41
C GLN A 51 63.71 -1.29 -42.25
N PRO A 52 63.96 -2.57 -41.88
CA PRO A 52 63.09 -3.65 -42.35
C PRO A 52 62.51 -4.55 -41.24
N ARG A 53 61.58 -5.43 -41.62
CA ARG A 53 60.86 -6.35 -40.71
C ARG A 53 61.74 -7.46 -40.15
N SER A 54 61.49 -7.84 -38.90
CA SER A 54 61.69 -9.20 -38.40
C SER A 54 60.64 -9.51 -37.34
N ASP A 55 59.77 -10.49 -37.59
CA ASP A 55 58.73 -10.90 -36.65
C ASP A 55 59.34 -11.70 -35.48
N VAL A 56 59.28 -11.14 -34.27
CA VAL A 56 59.57 -11.85 -33.01
C VAL A 56 58.43 -11.57 -32.05
N GLY A 57 57.76 -12.65 -31.61
CA GLY A 57 56.49 -12.56 -30.90
C GLY A 57 56.59 -11.88 -29.54
N ARG A 58 56.09 -10.64 -29.44
CA ARG A 58 55.66 -10.07 -28.16
C ARG A 58 54.32 -10.71 -27.80
N ALA A 59 54.21 -11.30 -26.61
CA ALA A 59 52.95 -11.84 -26.12
C ALA A 59 51.84 -10.76 -26.20
N PRO A 60 50.59 -11.12 -26.56
CA PRO A 60 49.50 -10.16 -26.59
C PRO A 60 49.37 -9.53 -25.20
N GLY A 61 49.50 -8.21 -25.12
CA GLY A 61 49.16 -7.50 -23.90
C GLY A 61 47.73 -7.81 -23.52
N SER A 62 47.45 -7.96 -22.23
CA SER A 62 46.08 -7.97 -21.72
C SER A 62 45.31 -6.82 -22.38
N PRO A 63 44.14 -7.06 -22.99
CA PRO A 63 43.42 -5.99 -23.67
C PRO A 63 43.19 -4.82 -22.70
N PRO A 64 43.22 -3.57 -23.18
CA PRO A 64 42.85 -2.43 -22.34
C PRO A 64 41.47 -2.74 -21.71
N PRO A 65 41.27 -2.41 -20.42
CA PRO A 65 40.05 -2.79 -19.70
C PRO A 65 38.84 -2.36 -20.52
N ALA A 66 37.97 -3.32 -20.83
CA ALA A 66 36.92 -3.15 -21.83
C ALA A 66 36.08 -1.93 -21.47
N ALA A 67 36.20 -0.88 -22.27
CA ALA A 67 35.62 0.42 -21.95
C ALA A 67 34.09 0.26 -21.81
N ALA A 68 33.56 0.75 -20.68
CA ALA A 68 32.23 0.40 -20.20
C ALA A 68 31.16 0.59 -21.29
N ALA A 69 30.32 -0.42 -21.50
CA ALA A 69 29.26 -0.33 -22.49
C ALA A 69 28.31 0.84 -22.15
N PRO A 70 27.81 1.60 -23.14
CA PRO A 70 26.77 2.59 -22.88
C PRO A 70 25.53 1.88 -22.34
N GLN A 71 24.88 2.49 -21.35
CA GLN A 71 23.76 1.88 -20.63
C GLN A 71 22.47 2.68 -20.83
N VAL A 72 21.32 2.02 -20.65
CA VAL A 72 19.99 2.61 -20.77
C VAL A 72 19.10 2.26 -19.57
N ARG A 73 18.26 3.21 -19.16
CA ARG A 73 17.11 3.02 -18.26
C ARG A 73 15.90 3.78 -18.80
N THR A 74 14.69 3.38 -18.42
CA THR A 74 13.46 4.12 -18.69
C THR A 74 12.89 4.76 -17.44
N VAL A 75 12.10 5.82 -17.65
CA VAL A 75 11.27 6.47 -16.64
C VAL A 75 9.85 6.57 -17.17
N ASN A 76 8.89 6.25 -16.32
CA ASN A 76 7.47 6.47 -16.57
C ASN A 76 7.01 7.71 -15.76
N ALA A 77 6.82 8.82 -16.47
CA ALA A 77 6.28 10.07 -15.96
C ALA A 77 4.98 10.45 -16.70
N LEU A 78 4.22 9.44 -17.15
CA LEU A 78 2.91 9.60 -17.76
C LEU A 78 1.86 9.91 -16.71
N ASP A 79 0.97 10.84 -17.02
CA ASP A 79 -0.09 11.33 -16.12
C ASP A 79 -1.30 10.37 -16.03
N ASP A 80 -1.46 9.51 -17.03
CA ASP A 80 -2.61 8.60 -17.23
C ASP A 80 -2.45 7.19 -16.63
N ALA A 81 -1.35 6.95 -15.90
CA ALA A 81 -0.96 5.67 -15.33
C ALA A 81 -0.65 4.52 -16.33
N ALA A 82 -0.46 4.80 -17.62
CA ALA A 82 -0.13 3.77 -18.63
C ALA A 82 1.22 3.07 -18.36
N VAL A 83 1.42 1.89 -18.98
CA VAL A 83 2.64 1.07 -18.82
C VAL A 83 3.61 1.35 -19.96
N THR A 84 4.90 1.53 -19.66
CA THR A 84 5.94 1.76 -20.67
C THR A 84 6.85 0.56 -20.82
N GLN A 85 7.21 0.19 -22.06
CA GLN A 85 8.06 -0.96 -22.36
C GLN A 85 9.21 -0.56 -23.29
N LEU A 86 10.45 -0.67 -22.80
CA LEU A 86 11.64 -0.57 -23.64
C LEU A 86 11.79 -1.87 -24.42
N LYS A 87 11.93 -1.79 -25.75
CA LYS A 87 12.08 -2.96 -26.62
C LYS A 87 13.33 -2.84 -27.49
N ALA A 88 13.89 -3.97 -27.87
CA ALA A 88 14.93 -4.09 -28.91
C ALA A 88 14.46 -5.09 -29.98
N ASP A 89 14.40 -4.65 -31.23
CA ASP A 89 13.83 -5.40 -32.36
C ASP A 89 12.44 -5.99 -32.05
N GLY A 90 11.59 -5.22 -31.35
CA GLY A 90 10.26 -5.63 -30.91
C GLY A 90 10.21 -6.54 -29.66
N THR A 91 11.36 -6.98 -29.12
CA THR A 91 11.43 -7.79 -27.89
C THR A 91 11.55 -6.89 -26.66
N THR A 92 10.61 -6.99 -25.70
CA THR A 92 10.65 -6.20 -24.46
C THR A 92 11.85 -6.58 -23.59
N LEU A 93 12.64 -5.56 -23.21
CA LEU A 93 13.80 -5.66 -22.33
C LEU A 93 13.51 -5.17 -20.91
N GLN A 94 12.77 -4.06 -20.80
CA GLN A 94 12.43 -3.42 -19.53
C GLN A 94 10.99 -2.90 -19.55
N THR A 95 10.37 -2.82 -18.38
CA THR A 95 9.00 -2.31 -18.19
C THR A 95 8.97 -1.38 -16.98
N ALA A 96 8.35 -0.20 -17.11
CA ALA A 96 8.09 0.72 -16.01
C ALA A 96 6.58 1.00 -15.86
N THR A 97 6.11 1.06 -14.62
CA THR A 97 4.72 1.26 -14.21
C THR A 97 4.61 2.48 -13.28
N VAL A 98 3.44 2.78 -12.71
CA VAL A 98 3.32 3.86 -11.71
C VAL A 98 4.05 3.51 -10.40
N ASP A 99 3.98 2.25 -9.97
CA ASP A 99 4.64 1.77 -8.74
C ASP A 99 6.15 1.61 -8.90
N VAL A 100 6.60 1.30 -10.12
CA VAL A 100 8.02 1.23 -10.52
C VAL A 100 8.24 2.21 -11.67
N PRO A 101 8.28 3.52 -11.40
CA PRO A 101 8.33 4.58 -12.42
C PRO A 101 9.72 4.76 -13.03
N VAL A 102 10.66 3.87 -12.74
CA VAL A 102 12.05 3.91 -13.18
C VAL A 102 12.65 2.51 -13.16
N THR A 103 13.47 2.17 -14.16
CA THR A 103 14.17 0.90 -14.24
C THR A 103 15.63 1.03 -13.81
N ASP A 104 16.24 -0.11 -13.42
CA ASP A 104 17.69 -0.18 -13.26
C ASP A 104 18.40 0.01 -14.62
N LEU A 105 19.67 0.43 -14.58
CA LEU A 105 20.51 0.56 -15.77
C LEU A 105 20.81 -0.82 -16.38
N MET A 106 20.77 -0.90 -17.70
CA MET A 106 21.08 -2.09 -18.50
C MET A 106 22.04 -1.72 -19.65
N ASP A 107 23.04 -2.56 -19.91
CA ASP A 107 23.94 -2.41 -21.06
C ASP A 107 23.15 -2.41 -22.39
N MET A 108 23.40 -1.42 -23.25
CA MET A 108 22.66 -1.27 -24.50
C MET A 108 23.01 -2.40 -25.50
N PRO A 109 22.02 -3.09 -26.08
CA PRO A 109 22.26 -4.08 -27.12
C PRO A 109 22.83 -3.43 -28.40
N ARG A 110 24.09 -3.71 -28.71
CA ARG A 110 24.76 -3.15 -29.90
C ARG A 110 24.06 -3.62 -31.19
N GLY A 111 23.79 -2.67 -32.09
CA GLY A 111 23.27 -2.92 -33.44
C GLY A 111 21.78 -3.30 -33.54
N LYS A 112 20.99 -3.13 -32.46
CA LYS A 112 19.55 -3.39 -32.46
C LYS A 112 18.73 -2.09 -32.54
N ALA A 113 17.54 -2.17 -33.12
CA ALA A 113 16.59 -1.06 -33.16
C ALA A 113 15.83 -0.98 -31.83
N MET A 114 16.05 0.10 -31.06
CA MET A 114 15.41 0.32 -29.76
C MET A 114 14.10 1.12 -29.91
N THR A 115 13.00 0.69 -29.27
CA THR A 115 11.72 1.45 -29.19
C THR A 115 11.25 1.59 -27.75
N LEU A 116 10.38 2.57 -27.49
CA LEU A 116 9.69 2.74 -26.21
C LEU A 116 8.18 2.70 -26.44
N ASP A 117 7.58 1.53 -26.29
CA ASP A 117 6.16 1.33 -26.54
C ASP A 117 5.36 1.77 -25.29
N VAL A 118 4.34 2.62 -25.48
CA VAL A 118 3.37 2.95 -24.42
C VAL A 118 2.19 2.00 -24.56
N ALA A 119 2.13 0.99 -23.69
CA ALA A 119 1.04 0.06 -23.59
C ALA A 119 -0.05 0.66 -22.69
N ALA A 120 -1.21 0.97 -23.28
CA ALA A 120 -2.39 1.36 -22.52
C ALA A 120 -2.81 0.23 -21.56
N GLU A 121 -2.93 0.51 -20.26
CA GLU A 121 -3.63 -0.41 -19.35
C GLU A 121 -5.11 -0.47 -19.77
N GLN A 122 -5.65 -1.69 -19.89
CA GLN A 122 -7.03 -1.90 -20.30
C GLN A 122 -8.00 -1.60 -19.15
N VAL A 123 -8.32 -0.31 -19.00
CA VAL A 123 -9.36 0.21 -18.09
C VAL A 123 -10.71 0.19 -18.82
N SER A 124 -11.49 -0.86 -18.58
CA SER A 124 -12.85 -0.98 -19.12
C SER A 124 -13.83 -0.11 -18.33
N THR A 125 -14.26 1.02 -18.91
CA THR A 125 -15.39 1.79 -18.39
C THR A 125 -16.72 1.16 -18.83
N GLY A 126 -17.57 0.79 -17.87
CA GLY A 126 -18.67 -0.18 -18.03
C GLY A 126 -19.85 0.15 -18.97
N THR A 127 -19.71 1.11 -19.88
CA THR A 127 -20.70 1.44 -20.93
C THR A 127 -20.12 1.47 -22.35
N GLY A 128 -18.82 1.20 -22.54
CA GLY A 128 -18.24 1.05 -23.87
C GLY A 128 -16.71 0.85 -23.83
N THR A 129 -16.18 0.09 -24.80
CA THR A 129 -14.73 -0.03 -25.01
C THR A 129 -14.18 1.26 -25.60
N ALA A 130 -13.78 2.19 -24.74
CA ALA A 130 -12.93 3.31 -25.11
C ALA A 130 -11.51 2.80 -25.42
N THR A 131 -11.32 2.24 -26.61
CA THR A 131 -9.98 1.91 -27.12
C THR A 131 -9.21 3.20 -27.33
N GLN A 132 -8.45 3.63 -26.32
CA GLN A 132 -7.32 4.51 -26.58
C GLN A 132 -6.32 3.71 -27.42
N THR A 133 -6.11 4.16 -28.65
CA THR A 133 -5.19 3.54 -29.60
C THR A 133 -3.81 3.46 -28.95
N GLY A 134 -3.33 2.23 -28.71
CA GLY A 134 -2.03 2.00 -28.09
C GLY A 134 -0.95 2.69 -28.90
N GLY A 135 -0.40 3.77 -28.34
CA GLY A 135 0.64 4.54 -28.99
C GLY A 135 1.94 3.77 -28.99
N THR A 136 2.25 3.10 -30.10
CA THR A 136 3.66 2.94 -30.46
C THR A 136 4.22 4.33 -30.70
N LEU A 137 4.73 4.94 -29.63
CA LEU A 137 5.79 5.93 -29.75
C LEU A 137 6.94 5.17 -30.40
N SER A 138 6.96 5.19 -31.73
CA SER A 138 8.22 4.98 -32.44
C SER A 138 9.17 5.97 -31.81
N ALA A 139 10.24 5.47 -31.21
CA ALA A 139 11.29 6.32 -30.69
C ALA A 139 12.09 6.83 -31.90
N ALA A 140 11.44 7.69 -32.69
CA ALA A 140 11.95 8.32 -33.91
C ALA A 140 13.25 9.07 -33.63
N SER A 141 13.48 9.41 -32.36
CA SER A 141 14.80 9.72 -31.81
C SER A 141 15.08 9.08 -30.42
N LEU A 142 14.96 7.75 -30.30
CA LEU A 142 16.02 7.00 -29.59
C LEU A 142 17.23 7.10 -30.50
N ALA A 143 17.95 8.22 -30.38
CA ALA A 143 18.39 8.91 -31.57
C ALA A 143 19.35 8.07 -32.42
N ALA A 144 19.01 7.91 -33.69
CA ALA A 144 19.90 7.31 -34.69
C ALA A 144 21.22 8.09 -34.83
N GLY A 145 21.27 9.35 -34.35
CA GLY A 145 22.51 10.05 -34.03
C GLY A 145 23.19 9.48 -32.78
N MET A 146 22.55 9.54 -31.61
CA MET A 146 23.15 9.13 -30.32
C MET A 146 23.62 7.66 -30.28
N MET A 147 22.89 6.70 -30.86
CA MET A 147 23.39 5.30 -30.93
C MET A 147 24.65 5.14 -31.81
N ASN A 148 24.92 6.09 -32.71
CA ASN A 148 26.12 6.15 -33.53
C ASN A 148 27.22 7.08 -32.95
N THR A 149 26.95 7.79 -31.85
CA THR A 149 27.91 8.69 -31.17
C THR A 149 27.97 8.44 -29.66
N ALA A 150 27.53 7.28 -29.19
CA ALA A 150 27.60 6.90 -27.78
C ALA A 150 29.04 6.50 -27.43
N GLU A 151 29.58 7.11 -26.38
CA GLU A 151 30.93 6.88 -25.90
C GLU A 151 30.92 5.92 -24.70
N PRO A 152 32.03 5.23 -24.41
CA PRO A 152 32.10 4.33 -23.27
C PRO A 152 31.86 5.05 -21.95
N GLY A 153 30.96 4.52 -21.11
CA GLY A 153 30.52 5.16 -19.86
C GLY A 153 29.31 6.09 -19.99
N ASP A 154 28.77 6.33 -21.19
CA ASP A 154 27.51 7.04 -21.35
C ASP A 154 26.33 6.29 -20.71
N GLN A 155 25.42 7.05 -20.08
CA GLN A 155 24.15 6.55 -19.60
C GLN A 155 22.98 7.35 -20.19
N PHE A 156 22.01 6.62 -20.74
CA PHE A 156 20.81 7.19 -21.36
C PHE A 156 19.59 6.92 -20.47
N THR A 157 18.89 7.98 -20.08
CA THR A 157 17.59 7.89 -19.41
C THR A 157 16.51 8.30 -20.40
N VAL A 158 15.60 7.38 -20.74
CA VAL A 158 14.47 7.66 -21.65
C VAL A 158 13.19 7.83 -20.82
N ILE A 159 12.71 9.06 -20.72
CA ILE A 159 11.50 9.45 -19.98
C ILE A 159 10.31 9.47 -20.95
N ALA A 160 9.29 8.65 -20.70
CA ALA A 160 7.96 8.88 -21.25
C ALA A 160 7.22 9.87 -20.35
N THR A 161 6.61 10.90 -20.94
CA THR A 161 5.84 11.92 -20.22
C THR A 161 4.74 12.49 -21.10
N GLY A 162 3.74 13.14 -20.50
CA GLY A 162 2.52 13.56 -21.18
C GLY A 162 1.29 12.85 -20.65
N ASP A 163 0.18 13.06 -21.34
CA ASP A 163 -1.08 12.35 -21.15
C ASP A 163 -1.39 11.51 -22.40
N SER A 164 -2.44 10.70 -22.34
CA SER A 164 -2.84 9.76 -23.39
C SER A 164 -3.14 10.40 -24.76
N SER A 165 -3.35 11.73 -24.81
CA SER A 165 -3.58 12.50 -26.04
C SER A 165 -2.32 13.22 -26.57
N ASN A 166 -1.29 13.36 -25.73
CA ASN A 166 -0.08 14.14 -26.01
C ASN A 166 1.17 13.45 -25.40
N LEU A 167 1.33 12.18 -25.75
CA LEU A 167 2.46 11.34 -25.33
C LEU A 167 3.78 11.87 -25.94
N LYS A 168 4.81 12.01 -25.11
CA LYS A 168 6.16 12.46 -25.50
C LYS A 168 7.25 11.56 -24.93
N THR A 169 8.32 11.38 -25.69
CA THR A 169 9.59 10.81 -25.21
C THR A 169 10.64 11.89 -25.05
N ILE A 170 11.39 11.86 -23.96
CA ILE A 170 12.55 12.73 -23.70
C ILE A 170 13.74 11.83 -23.38
N THR A 171 14.88 12.04 -24.05
CA THR A 171 16.11 11.31 -23.76
C THR A 171 17.11 12.26 -23.09
N ALA A 172 17.63 11.86 -21.93
CA ALA A 172 18.78 12.49 -21.29
C ALA A 172 20.03 11.62 -21.45
N ARG A 173 21.17 12.24 -21.79
CA ARG A 173 22.50 11.64 -21.68
C ARG A 173 23.14 12.12 -20.37
N GLN A 174 23.81 11.22 -19.67
CA GLN A 174 24.61 11.49 -18.47
C GLN A 174 25.99 10.88 -18.65
N ASN A 175 27.04 11.59 -18.23
CA ASN A 175 28.40 11.06 -18.24
C ASN A 175 29.24 11.66 -17.10
N ALA A 176 29.75 10.79 -16.22
CA ALA A 176 30.50 11.20 -15.02
C ALA A 176 31.95 11.61 -15.30
N ALA A 177 32.52 11.28 -16.47
CA ALA A 177 33.95 11.43 -16.75
C ALA A 177 34.44 12.90 -16.69
N ASP A 178 33.56 13.86 -17.00
CA ASP A 178 33.85 15.28 -16.94
C ASP A 178 33.62 15.92 -15.56
N ILE A 179 33.16 15.16 -14.54
CA ILE A 179 32.80 15.70 -13.23
C ILE A 179 33.93 15.49 -12.21
N ALA A 180 34.36 16.58 -11.56
CA ALA A 180 35.39 16.52 -10.53
C ALA A 180 34.88 15.87 -9.24
N ALA A 181 35.76 15.23 -8.46
CA ALA A 181 35.38 14.48 -7.26
C ALA A 181 34.81 15.35 -6.11
N ASP A 182 34.96 16.67 -6.20
CA ASP A 182 34.40 17.69 -5.30
C ASP A 182 33.16 18.40 -5.87
N GLN A 183 32.67 17.98 -7.04
CA GLN A 183 31.56 18.59 -7.77
C GLN A 183 30.49 17.58 -8.17
N THR A 184 29.26 18.03 -8.32
CA THR A 184 28.16 17.29 -8.96
C THR A 184 27.80 17.98 -10.26
N GLY A 185 27.72 17.24 -11.37
CA GLY A 185 27.02 17.71 -12.56
C GLY A 185 25.52 17.66 -12.29
N LEU A 186 24.81 18.78 -12.42
CA LEU A 186 23.37 18.85 -12.19
C LEU A 186 22.64 19.20 -13.49
N ARG A 187 21.64 18.39 -13.84
CA ARG A 187 20.69 18.72 -14.90
C ARG A 187 19.27 18.55 -14.38
N VAL A 188 18.43 19.55 -14.55
CA VAL A 188 17.03 19.53 -14.12
C VAL A 188 16.11 19.40 -15.32
N LEU A 189 15.05 18.60 -15.22
CA LEU A 189 14.05 18.37 -16.25
C LEU A 189 12.66 18.60 -15.67
N HIS A 190 11.79 19.31 -16.40
CA HIS A 190 10.37 19.37 -16.09
C HIS A 190 9.58 18.38 -16.96
N ALA A 191 9.03 17.33 -16.34
CA ALA A 191 8.34 16.22 -17.00
C ALA A 191 6.97 15.91 -16.36
N ALA A 192 6.20 16.94 -15.98
CA ALA A 192 4.86 16.81 -15.42
C ALA A 192 3.85 17.65 -16.25
N PRO A 193 3.03 17.05 -17.13
CA PRO A 193 2.29 17.78 -18.18
C PRO A 193 1.20 18.71 -17.68
N ARG A 194 0.58 18.43 -16.51
CA ARG A 194 -0.46 19.28 -15.91
C ARG A 194 0.07 20.48 -15.14
N VAL A 195 1.39 20.58 -14.96
CA VAL A 195 2.02 21.66 -14.19
C VAL A 195 2.55 22.71 -15.17
N PRO A 196 2.24 24.00 -14.99
CA PRO A 196 2.76 25.07 -15.85
C PRO A 196 4.28 25.22 -15.67
N ALA A 197 4.91 26.11 -16.43
CA ALA A 197 6.33 26.44 -16.23
C ALA A 197 6.61 26.80 -14.76
N VAL A 198 7.76 26.34 -14.25
CA VAL A 198 8.14 26.43 -12.83
C VAL A 198 9.43 27.22 -12.63
N ASP A 199 9.53 27.92 -11.52
CA ASP A 199 10.79 28.47 -11.02
C ASP A 199 11.40 27.48 -10.02
N ILE A 200 12.68 27.16 -10.18
CA ILE A 200 13.39 26.18 -9.34
C ILE A 200 14.52 26.88 -8.58
N TYR A 201 14.52 26.65 -7.27
CA TYR A 201 15.42 27.26 -6.30
C TYR A 201 16.30 26.16 -5.70
N LEU A 202 17.60 26.21 -5.96
CA LEU A 202 18.62 25.34 -5.38
C LEU A 202 19.37 26.13 -4.30
N THR A 203 19.27 25.71 -3.04
CA THR A 203 19.92 26.37 -1.90
C THR A 203 20.61 25.36 -0.99
N ALA A 204 21.42 25.84 -0.03
CA ALA A 204 21.71 25.05 1.16
C ALA A 204 20.40 24.68 1.91
N PRO A 205 20.39 23.60 2.71
CA PRO A 205 19.25 23.24 3.54
C PRO A 205 18.85 24.35 4.51
N ASP A 206 17.54 24.49 4.71
CA ASP A 206 16.87 25.40 5.64
C ASP A 206 17.14 26.91 5.41
N ALA A 207 17.87 27.25 4.35
CA ALA A 207 18.11 28.64 3.95
C ALA A 207 16.81 29.32 3.48
N ALA A 208 16.68 30.62 3.70
CA ALA A 208 15.56 31.41 3.19
C ALA A 208 15.43 31.30 1.65
N LEU A 209 14.21 31.39 1.12
CA LEU A 209 13.97 31.37 -0.33
C LEU A 209 14.53 32.67 -0.95
N PRO A 210 15.50 32.61 -1.89
CA PRO A 210 16.16 33.81 -2.41
C PRO A 210 15.26 34.59 -3.39
N ALA A 211 15.59 35.87 -3.60
CA ALA A 211 14.80 36.77 -4.44
C ALA A 211 14.78 36.37 -5.93
N THR A 212 15.74 35.59 -6.41
CA THR A 212 15.78 35.05 -7.78
C THR A 212 15.91 33.52 -7.74
N PRO A 213 15.16 32.78 -8.59
CA PRO A 213 15.35 31.34 -8.72
C PRO A 213 16.70 31.01 -9.36
N SER A 214 17.19 29.80 -9.11
CA SER A 214 18.41 29.26 -9.73
C SER A 214 18.17 28.88 -11.19
N ILE A 215 16.94 28.45 -11.50
CA ILE A 215 16.46 28.16 -12.87
C ILE A 215 15.07 28.83 -13.01
N PRO A 216 14.95 29.97 -13.69
CA PRO A 216 13.67 30.62 -13.94
C PRO A 216 12.88 29.91 -15.05
N ALA A 217 11.55 29.88 -14.91
CA ALA A 217 10.57 29.54 -15.94
C ALA A 217 10.88 28.26 -16.75
N LEU A 218 11.34 27.19 -16.09
CA LEU A 218 11.56 25.90 -16.74
C LEU A 218 10.23 25.35 -17.23
N ALA A 219 10.06 25.27 -18.55
CA ALA A 219 8.84 24.82 -19.20
C ALA A 219 8.77 23.29 -19.30
N PHE A 220 7.55 22.75 -19.42
CA PHE A 220 7.33 21.31 -19.63
C PHE A 220 8.11 20.78 -20.84
N THR A 221 8.79 19.65 -20.65
CA THR A 221 9.72 18.97 -21.56
C THR A 221 11.09 19.64 -21.79
N ASN A 222 11.40 20.78 -21.14
CA ASN A 222 12.70 21.41 -21.24
C ASN A 222 13.68 20.95 -20.14
N PHE A 223 14.97 20.93 -20.48
CA PHE A 223 16.08 20.74 -19.55
C PHE A 223 16.75 22.08 -19.18
N ALA A 224 17.34 22.13 -17.99
CA ALA A 224 18.29 23.16 -17.56
C ALA A 224 19.52 22.52 -16.88
N PRO A 225 20.73 22.64 -17.45
CA PRO A 225 21.03 23.19 -18.78
C PRO A 225 20.36 22.39 -19.93
N PRO A 226 20.13 23.02 -21.10
CA PRO A 226 19.62 22.35 -22.31
C PRO A 226 20.39 21.07 -22.66
N ALA A 227 19.73 20.11 -23.29
CA ALA A 227 20.25 18.74 -23.48
C ALA A 227 21.54 18.64 -24.31
N ASP A 228 21.81 19.64 -25.14
CA ASP A 228 23.02 19.83 -25.95
C ASP A 228 24.20 20.45 -25.17
N GLN A 229 23.93 21.03 -24.01
CA GLN A 229 24.92 21.66 -23.13
C GLN A 229 25.37 20.71 -22.01
N PRO A 230 26.62 20.82 -21.50
CA PRO A 230 27.07 20.06 -20.34
C PRO A 230 26.23 20.38 -19.09
N SER A 231 26.16 19.43 -18.15
CA SER A 231 25.43 19.60 -16.89
C SER A 231 26.05 20.72 -16.03
N LEU A 232 25.21 21.41 -15.24
CA LEU A 232 25.64 22.53 -14.39
C LEU A 232 26.49 22.00 -13.24
N LYS A 233 27.79 22.32 -13.24
CA LYS A 233 28.71 21.91 -12.17
C LYS A 233 28.45 22.72 -10.91
N VAL A 234 27.95 22.05 -9.86
CA VAL A 234 27.79 22.60 -8.51
C VAL A 234 28.78 21.92 -7.56
N PRO A 235 29.20 22.54 -6.44
CA PRO A 235 29.95 21.86 -5.39
C PRO A 235 29.18 20.62 -4.87
N ALA A 236 29.90 19.58 -4.49
CA ALA A 236 29.31 18.44 -3.80
C ALA A 236 28.88 18.84 -2.38
N GLY A 237 27.70 18.40 -1.93
CA GLY A 237 27.19 18.73 -0.61
C GLY A 237 25.70 18.46 -0.41
N ASP A 238 25.17 18.94 0.72
CA ASP A 238 23.73 18.95 0.97
C ASP A 238 23.07 20.18 0.36
N TYR A 239 21.91 19.97 -0.26
CA TYR A 239 21.10 20.99 -0.90
C TYR A 239 19.63 20.85 -0.53
N GLN A 240 18.83 21.84 -0.90
CA GLN A 240 17.38 21.82 -0.87
C GLN A 240 16.85 22.39 -2.19
N ILE A 241 16.00 21.62 -2.86
CA ILE A 241 15.33 22.00 -4.11
C ILE A 241 13.90 22.39 -3.78
N ARG A 242 13.57 23.65 -4.03
CA ARG A 242 12.21 24.21 -3.89
C ARG A 242 11.68 24.65 -5.24
N ILE A 243 10.39 24.45 -5.46
CA ILE A 243 9.73 24.74 -6.74
C ILE A 243 8.52 25.63 -6.46
N THR A 244 8.39 26.71 -7.22
CA THR A 244 7.17 27.54 -7.29
C THR A 244 6.63 27.50 -8.72
N GLN A 245 5.38 27.91 -8.94
CA GLN A 245 4.95 28.31 -10.29
C GLN A 245 5.83 29.48 -10.77
N ALA A 246 6.12 29.55 -12.07
CA ALA A 246 6.96 30.62 -12.63
C ALA A 246 6.38 32.01 -12.34
N GLY A 247 7.21 32.91 -11.80
CA GLY A 247 6.82 34.24 -11.34
C GLY A 247 6.12 34.30 -9.98
N ALA A 248 5.79 33.16 -9.37
CA ALA A 248 5.17 33.08 -8.04
C ALA A 248 6.22 32.90 -6.92
N ARG A 249 5.77 32.96 -5.67
CA ARG A 249 6.62 32.73 -4.47
C ARG A 249 6.16 31.56 -3.59
N ASP A 250 4.93 31.08 -3.78
CA ASP A 250 4.40 29.97 -3.00
C ASP A 250 5.09 28.66 -3.41
N VAL A 251 5.79 28.06 -2.44
CA VAL A 251 6.55 26.81 -2.64
C VAL A 251 5.57 25.64 -2.71
N VAL A 252 5.36 25.12 -3.93
CA VAL A 252 4.46 24.01 -4.21
C VAL A 252 5.13 22.64 -4.05
N PHE A 253 6.46 22.60 -4.04
CA PHE A 253 7.27 21.42 -3.71
C PHE A 253 8.55 21.82 -2.99
N ASP A 254 8.94 21.03 -2.00
CA ASP A 254 10.22 21.14 -1.27
C ASP A 254 10.80 19.73 -1.09
N SER A 255 12.08 19.51 -1.45
CA SER A 255 12.74 18.21 -1.25
C SER A 255 13.07 17.90 0.21
N GLY A 256 13.13 18.93 1.07
CA GLY A 256 13.99 18.92 2.25
C GLY A 256 15.47 18.78 1.87
N LYS A 257 16.30 18.38 2.83
CA LYS A 257 17.72 18.05 2.57
C LYS A 257 17.85 16.88 1.57
N LEU A 258 18.52 17.18 0.45
CA LEU A 258 18.93 16.27 -0.62
C LEU A 258 20.46 16.32 -0.75
N ALA A 259 21.14 15.17 -0.65
CA ALA A 259 22.57 15.10 -0.89
C ALA A 259 22.87 15.04 -2.39
N LEU A 260 23.77 15.91 -2.86
CA LEU A 260 24.38 15.87 -4.18
C LEU A 260 25.85 15.45 -4.02
N PRO A 261 26.20 14.17 -4.26
CA PRO A 261 27.56 13.66 -4.06
C PRO A 261 28.52 14.08 -5.18
N GLY A 262 29.82 14.08 -4.87
CA GLY A 262 30.88 14.46 -5.80
C GLY A 262 31.24 13.38 -6.82
N GLY A 263 31.72 13.78 -8.00
CA GLY A 263 32.11 12.86 -9.08
C GLY A 263 30.94 12.25 -9.86
N GLN A 264 29.71 12.77 -9.70
CA GLN A 264 28.51 12.24 -10.35
C GLN A 264 27.84 13.27 -11.26
N ASP A 265 27.27 12.82 -12.38
CA ASP A 265 26.36 13.58 -13.23
C ASP A 265 24.91 13.16 -12.93
N VAL A 266 24.12 14.06 -12.36
CA VAL A 266 22.83 13.80 -11.72
C VAL A 266 21.71 14.52 -12.48
N LEU A 267 20.80 13.73 -13.03
CA LEU A 267 19.53 14.21 -13.55
C LEU A 267 18.51 14.31 -12.42
N VAL A 268 17.76 15.41 -12.37
CA VAL A 268 16.65 15.64 -11.44
C VAL A 268 15.40 15.95 -12.25
N ALA A 269 14.49 14.98 -12.36
CA ALA A 269 13.26 15.12 -13.14
C ALA A 269 12.05 15.40 -12.24
N ALA A 270 11.38 16.53 -12.45
CA ALA A 270 10.09 16.84 -11.83
C ALA A 270 8.97 16.12 -12.60
N ILE A 271 8.51 15.00 -12.05
CA ILE A 271 7.47 14.10 -12.60
C ILE A 271 6.13 14.30 -11.87
N PRO A 272 4.99 13.80 -12.39
CA PRO A 272 3.69 13.91 -11.71
C PRO A 272 3.69 13.32 -10.30
N ALA A 273 3.04 13.98 -9.35
CA ALA A 273 2.82 13.43 -8.01
C ALA A 273 1.57 12.54 -7.97
N PHE A 274 1.74 11.23 -8.21
CA PHE A 274 0.66 10.25 -8.09
C PHE A 274 0.08 10.13 -6.66
N GLU A 275 0.87 10.50 -5.64
CA GLU A 275 0.41 10.70 -4.25
C GLU A 275 1.22 11.81 -3.59
N GLY A 276 0.55 12.71 -2.86
CA GLY A 276 1.19 13.77 -2.07
C GLY A 276 0.28 14.99 -1.89
N ALA A 277 0.82 16.04 -1.29
CA ALA A 277 0.20 17.38 -1.26
C ALA A 277 0.79 18.35 -2.30
N ALA A 278 1.95 18.02 -2.87
CA ALA A 278 2.59 18.74 -3.97
C ALA A 278 2.11 18.22 -5.34
N PRO A 279 2.13 19.03 -6.41
CA PRO A 279 1.72 18.60 -7.75
C PRO A 279 2.81 17.79 -8.49
N VAL A 280 4.05 17.81 -8.00
CA VAL A 280 5.20 17.08 -8.58
C VAL A 280 5.93 16.25 -7.53
N ALA A 281 6.70 15.27 -8.00
CA ALA A 281 7.75 14.59 -7.24
C ALA A 281 9.08 14.74 -8.00
N LEU A 282 10.21 14.73 -7.29
CA LEU A 282 11.54 14.75 -7.92
C LEU A 282 12.10 13.33 -8.00
N LEU A 283 12.30 12.84 -9.22
CA LEU A 283 13.06 11.63 -9.48
C LEU A 283 14.53 12.01 -9.67
N VAL A 284 15.37 11.68 -8.69
CA VAL A 284 16.81 11.94 -8.67
C VAL A 284 17.54 10.72 -9.24
N LEU A 285 18.36 10.96 -10.27
CA LEU A 285 18.89 9.96 -11.18
C LEU A 285 20.42 10.15 -11.29
N PRO A 286 21.22 9.61 -10.37
CA PRO A 286 22.68 9.68 -10.45
C PRO A 286 23.25 8.79 -11.58
N SER A 287 24.53 9.02 -11.90
CA SER A 287 25.30 8.35 -12.97
C SER A 287 26.03 7.07 -12.54
N ASP A 288 26.00 6.69 -11.26
CA ASP A 288 26.67 5.51 -10.71
C ASP A 288 25.77 4.69 -9.76
N GLY A 289 24.54 5.17 -9.56
CA GLY A 289 23.75 4.85 -8.37
C GLY A 289 22.28 4.62 -8.67
N LYS A 290 21.56 4.22 -7.62
CA LYS A 290 20.14 3.87 -7.72
C LYS A 290 19.26 5.12 -7.84
N PRO A 291 18.22 5.09 -8.70
CA PRO A 291 17.26 6.17 -8.79
C PRO A 291 16.51 6.34 -7.46
N THR A 292 16.27 7.59 -7.06
CA THR A 292 15.62 7.93 -5.79
C THR A 292 14.45 8.87 -6.03
N LEU A 293 13.24 8.46 -5.64
CA LEU A 293 12.04 9.29 -5.73
C LEU A 293 11.85 10.11 -4.44
N ILE A 294 12.05 11.42 -4.54
CA ILE A 294 11.80 12.39 -3.48
C ILE A 294 10.40 12.98 -3.64
N ARG A 295 9.53 12.72 -2.68
CA ARG A 295 8.21 13.38 -2.55
C ARG A 295 8.30 14.52 -1.55
N ALA A 296 7.52 15.58 -1.77
CA ALA A 296 7.43 16.68 -0.80
C ALA A 296 6.97 16.15 0.57
N PRO A 297 7.46 16.72 1.69
CA PRO A 297 6.95 16.37 3.01
C PRO A 297 5.45 16.69 3.08
N SER A 298 4.66 15.74 3.56
CA SER A 298 3.25 15.93 3.89
C SER A 298 2.99 15.70 5.38
N THR A 299 1.83 16.16 5.84
CA THR A 299 1.23 15.76 7.12
C THR A 299 -0.01 14.92 6.83
N ALA A 300 -0.13 13.77 7.50
CA ALA A 300 -1.30 12.89 7.42
C ALA A 300 -2.37 13.36 8.40
N LEU A 301 -3.20 14.32 7.98
CA LEU A 301 -4.23 14.96 8.81
C LEU A 301 -5.53 14.13 8.80
N ARG A 302 -6.15 13.92 9.96
CA ARG A 302 -7.54 13.43 10.09
C ARG A 302 -8.34 14.30 11.05
N ALA A 303 -9.56 14.65 10.68
CA ALA A 303 -10.56 15.21 11.59
C ALA A 303 -11.43 14.08 12.17
N VAL A 304 -11.82 14.19 13.44
CA VAL A 304 -12.73 13.25 14.12
C VAL A 304 -13.77 14.04 14.90
N HIS A 305 -15.06 13.67 14.79
CA HIS A 305 -16.13 14.38 15.49
C HIS A 305 -16.66 13.57 16.67
N LEU A 306 -16.29 13.97 17.89
CA LEU A 306 -16.66 13.33 19.16
C LEU A 306 -17.49 14.25 20.08
N SER A 307 -18.05 15.35 19.58
CA SER A 307 -18.99 16.18 20.35
C SER A 307 -20.42 15.59 20.28
N PRO A 308 -21.03 15.18 21.41
CA PRO A 308 -22.24 14.34 21.39
C PRO A 308 -23.56 15.10 21.18
N GLU A 309 -23.54 16.42 21.42
CA GLU A 309 -24.71 17.30 21.34
C GLU A 309 -24.69 18.16 20.07
N ALA A 310 -23.56 18.23 19.38
CA ALA A 310 -23.45 18.94 18.12
C ALA A 310 -24.08 18.12 16.97
N PRO A 311 -24.70 18.77 15.98
CA PRO A 311 -25.10 18.11 14.74
C PRO A 311 -23.87 17.63 13.94
N ALA A 312 -24.08 17.11 12.74
CA ALA A 312 -22.98 16.93 11.79
C ALA A 312 -22.28 18.27 11.52
N VAL A 313 -20.98 18.22 11.19
CA VAL A 313 -20.14 19.40 11.00
C VAL A 313 -19.43 19.42 9.64
N ASP A 314 -19.22 20.62 9.12
CA ASP A 314 -18.34 20.87 7.98
C ASP A 314 -16.96 21.28 8.52
N VAL A 315 -15.88 20.74 7.94
CA VAL A 315 -14.50 21.11 8.31
C VAL A 315 -13.89 21.92 7.18
N LEU A 316 -13.26 23.03 7.53
CA LEU A 316 -12.64 23.98 6.63
C LEU A 316 -11.16 24.13 6.97
N ALA A 317 -10.33 24.23 5.93
CA ALA A 317 -8.91 24.54 6.02
C ALA A 317 -8.64 25.83 5.24
N ASN A 318 -8.10 26.85 5.89
CA ASN A 318 -7.89 28.20 5.33
C ASN A 318 -9.17 28.71 4.62
N ASP A 319 -10.29 28.70 5.35
CA ASP A 319 -11.66 29.05 4.91
C ASP A 319 -12.24 28.23 3.74
N ARG A 320 -11.53 27.24 3.21
CA ARG A 320 -12.04 26.30 2.20
C ARG A 320 -12.62 25.05 2.88
N SER A 321 -13.90 24.77 2.67
CA SER A 321 -14.52 23.48 3.04
C SER A 321 -13.78 22.32 2.37
N VAL A 322 -13.25 21.40 3.20
CA VAL A 322 -12.52 20.19 2.79
C VAL A 322 -13.28 18.91 3.11
N ILE A 323 -14.10 18.92 4.17
CA ILE A 323 -14.98 17.82 4.58
C ILE A 323 -16.37 18.42 4.81
N ARG A 324 -17.43 17.67 4.47
CA ARG A 324 -18.82 18.09 4.69
C ARG A 324 -19.61 17.04 5.44
N SER A 325 -20.54 17.48 6.29
CA SER A 325 -21.49 16.65 7.03
C SER A 325 -20.85 15.48 7.81
N LEU A 326 -19.64 15.66 8.35
CA LEU A 326 -18.99 14.68 9.22
C LEU A 326 -19.87 14.46 10.46
N ALA A 327 -20.32 13.24 10.73
CA ALA A 327 -21.25 12.97 11.84
C ALA A 327 -20.54 12.57 13.14
N PHE A 328 -21.26 12.63 14.27
CA PHE A 328 -20.75 12.21 15.57
C PHE A 328 -20.32 10.72 15.55
N ARG A 329 -19.09 10.46 16.00
CA ARG A 329 -18.33 9.20 15.97
C ARG A 329 -17.74 8.80 14.60
N GLU A 330 -17.74 9.70 13.62
CA GLU A 330 -17.04 9.53 12.34
C GLU A 330 -15.67 10.25 12.31
N ASP A 331 -14.84 9.85 11.34
CA ASP A 331 -13.59 10.52 10.99
C ASP A 331 -13.54 10.84 9.48
N SER A 332 -12.71 11.80 9.11
CA SER A 332 -12.56 12.25 7.71
C SER A 332 -11.80 11.28 6.80
N ARG A 333 -11.25 10.19 7.35
CA ARG A 333 -10.06 9.50 6.85
C ARG A 333 -8.82 10.41 6.84
N ILE A 334 -7.67 9.83 6.50
CA ILE A 334 -6.42 10.57 6.35
C ILE A 334 -6.42 11.36 5.04
N LEU A 335 -6.21 12.67 5.16
CA LEU A 335 -5.90 13.60 4.08
C LEU A 335 -4.41 13.96 4.14
N ASN A 336 -3.68 13.79 3.04
CA ASN A 336 -2.31 14.30 2.92
C ASN A 336 -2.35 15.80 2.62
N VAL A 337 -1.86 16.62 3.54
CA VAL A 337 -1.76 18.09 3.39
C VAL A 337 -0.30 18.55 3.48
N ALA A 338 -0.02 19.78 3.08
CA ALA A 338 1.29 20.39 3.30
C ALA A 338 1.52 20.64 4.81
N PRO A 339 2.77 20.50 5.32
CA PRO A 339 3.14 20.95 6.65
C PRO A 339 3.23 22.47 6.72
N GLY A 340 3.25 23.02 7.95
CA GLY A 340 3.28 24.46 8.21
C GLY A 340 2.00 24.95 8.90
N ALA A 341 1.79 26.27 8.89
CA ALA A 341 0.62 26.87 9.52
C ALA A 341 -0.66 26.62 8.70
N ILE A 342 -1.75 26.26 9.40
CA ILE A 342 -3.08 26.07 8.83
C ILE A 342 -4.13 26.64 9.80
N ASN A 343 -5.08 27.42 9.28
CA ASN A 343 -6.28 27.78 10.02
C ASN A 343 -7.31 26.66 9.82
N LEU A 344 -7.69 25.95 10.88
CA LEU A 344 -8.73 24.94 10.84
C LEU A 344 -10.00 25.47 11.50
N LYS A 345 -11.10 25.46 10.74
CA LYS A 345 -12.43 25.83 11.23
C LYS A 345 -13.37 24.64 11.17
N VAL A 346 -14.30 24.58 12.11
CA VAL A 346 -15.41 23.63 12.11
C VAL A 346 -16.70 24.44 12.18
N ASN A 347 -17.59 24.24 11.21
CA ASN A 347 -18.91 24.85 11.16
C ASN A 347 -20.01 23.81 11.45
N ALA A 348 -21.16 24.23 11.95
CA ALA A 348 -22.36 23.39 11.90
C ALA A 348 -22.75 23.12 10.44
N ALA A 349 -22.97 21.85 10.06
CA ALA A 349 -23.02 21.46 8.65
C ALA A 349 -24.11 22.19 7.85
N GLY A 350 -23.75 22.61 6.64
CA GLY A 350 -24.61 23.41 5.76
C GLY A 350 -24.76 24.87 6.16
N THR A 351 -23.98 25.37 7.13
CA THR A 351 -24.06 26.76 7.63
C THR A 351 -22.69 27.46 7.65
N SER A 352 -22.71 28.79 7.77
CA SER A 352 -21.53 29.62 8.05
C SER A 352 -21.22 29.74 9.55
N THR A 353 -21.96 29.06 10.43
CA THR A 353 -21.80 29.18 11.89
C THR A 353 -20.58 28.36 12.36
N THR A 354 -19.44 29.03 12.49
CA THR A 354 -18.21 28.46 13.04
C THR A 354 -18.33 28.20 14.54
N VAL A 355 -18.03 26.97 14.95
CA VAL A 355 -18.04 26.50 16.35
C VAL A 355 -16.65 26.18 16.89
N ILE A 356 -15.68 25.89 16.02
CA ILE A 356 -14.24 25.88 16.34
C ILE A 356 -13.52 26.73 15.31
N ASN A 357 -12.60 27.59 15.76
CA ASN A 357 -11.62 28.28 14.92
C ASN A 357 -10.25 28.15 15.61
N ALA A 358 -9.29 27.47 15.00
CA ALA A 358 -8.00 27.18 15.60
C ALA A 358 -6.87 27.22 14.57
N ASP A 359 -5.84 28.01 14.86
CA ASP A 359 -4.60 28.03 14.10
C ASP A 359 -3.67 26.92 14.60
N LEU A 360 -3.29 26.02 13.71
CA LEU A 360 -2.47 24.85 13.99
C LEU A 360 -1.18 24.90 13.18
N THR A 361 -0.08 24.41 13.74
CA THR A 361 1.15 24.15 12.98
C THR A 361 1.26 22.64 12.74
N LEU A 362 1.20 22.23 11.47
CA LEU A 362 1.26 20.84 11.05
C LEU A 362 2.72 20.39 10.86
N PRO A 363 3.24 19.45 11.68
CA PRO A 363 4.62 18.98 11.54
C PRO A 363 4.79 18.02 10.36
N ALA A 364 5.90 18.19 9.64
CA ALA A 364 6.26 17.39 8.46
C ALA A 364 6.47 15.90 8.78
N ARG A 365 5.97 15.03 7.90
CA ARG A 365 6.07 13.56 7.97
C ARG A 365 5.42 12.95 9.23
N LYS A 366 4.50 13.67 9.89
CA LYS A 366 3.71 13.21 11.04
C LYS A 366 2.27 12.87 10.63
N ALA A 367 1.56 12.15 11.49
CA ALA A 367 0.11 12.07 11.43
C ALA A 367 -0.50 12.98 12.52
N VAL A 368 -1.57 13.69 12.20
CA VAL A 368 -2.23 14.64 13.11
C VAL A 368 -3.71 14.32 13.17
N SER A 369 -4.23 14.08 14.37
CA SER A 369 -5.67 13.93 14.63
C SER A 369 -6.18 15.22 15.26
N VAL A 370 -7.15 15.89 14.63
CA VAL A 370 -7.87 17.02 15.24
C VAL A 370 -9.28 16.57 15.56
N ILE A 371 -9.62 16.63 16.85
CA ILE A 371 -10.76 15.93 17.41
C ILE A 371 -11.70 16.95 18.02
N ALA A 372 -12.83 17.22 17.36
CA ALA A 372 -13.87 18.08 17.91
C ALA A 372 -14.57 17.36 19.06
N LEU A 373 -14.53 17.93 20.26
CA LEU A 373 -14.80 17.25 21.52
C LEU A 373 -15.60 18.17 22.47
N ASN A 374 -16.10 17.64 23.59
CA ASN A 374 -16.95 18.35 24.55
C ASN A 374 -18.37 18.67 24.02
N LYS A 375 -19.23 19.27 24.85
CA LYS A 375 -20.63 19.64 24.55
C LYS A 375 -20.73 20.76 23.52
N LEU A 376 -21.85 20.88 22.80
CA LEU A 376 -22.00 21.86 21.71
C LEU A 376 -21.74 23.30 22.18
N ALA A 377 -22.19 23.66 23.38
CA ALA A 377 -21.99 24.98 23.99
C ALA A 377 -20.54 25.28 24.42
N ALA A 378 -19.64 24.29 24.40
CA ALA A 378 -18.24 24.38 24.82
C ALA A 378 -17.33 23.52 23.93
N ILE A 379 -17.69 23.37 22.64
CA ILE A 379 -17.02 22.46 21.71
C ILE A 379 -15.61 22.96 21.36
N GLU A 380 -14.63 22.07 21.39
CA GLU A 380 -13.21 22.43 21.30
C GLU A 380 -12.36 21.36 20.59
N PRO A 381 -11.22 21.73 19.98
CA PRO A 381 -10.33 20.77 19.34
C PRO A 381 -9.31 20.18 20.32
N VAL A 382 -9.29 18.86 20.46
CA VAL A 382 -8.15 18.12 21.01
C VAL A 382 -7.25 17.68 19.85
N VAL A 383 -5.95 18.00 19.91
CA VAL A 383 -4.98 17.63 18.88
C VAL A 383 -4.06 16.54 19.40
N ILE A 384 -3.92 15.45 18.63
CA ILE A 384 -3.00 14.34 18.92
C ILE A 384 -2.04 14.19 17.73
N VAL A 385 -0.74 14.17 18.00
CA VAL A 385 0.30 13.99 16.97
C VAL A 385 0.91 12.60 17.12
N ASP A 386 1.07 11.89 16.00
CA ASP A 386 1.87 10.67 15.92
C ASP A 386 3.09 10.87 15.01
N ASP A 387 4.14 10.08 15.29
CA ASP A 387 5.42 10.13 14.61
C ASP A 387 5.38 9.82 13.10
N GLY A 388 4.23 9.36 12.57
CA GLY A 388 3.99 9.02 11.16
C GLY A 388 4.51 7.63 10.74
N THR A 389 5.25 6.95 11.61
CA THR A 389 5.89 5.65 11.32
C THR A 389 4.92 4.48 11.53
N LYS A 390 5.03 3.49 10.65
CA LYS A 390 4.26 2.24 10.71
C LYS A 390 4.74 1.40 11.90
N PRO A 391 3.84 0.77 12.70
CA PRO A 391 4.25 -0.07 13.82
C PRO A 391 5.13 -1.24 13.37
N ALA A 392 5.91 -1.77 14.32
CA ALA A 392 6.78 -2.93 14.08
C ALA A 392 5.96 -4.17 13.66
N MET A 393 6.60 -5.13 12.98
CA MET A 393 5.95 -6.39 12.63
C MET A 393 5.53 -7.15 13.90
N GLY A 394 4.28 -7.62 13.94
CA GLY A 394 3.69 -8.28 15.12
C GLY A 394 3.26 -7.33 16.25
N LYS A 395 3.52 -6.02 16.13
CA LYS A 395 3.06 -5.00 17.08
C LYS A 395 1.97 -4.10 16.48
N ALA A 396 1.27 -3.38 17.35
CA ALA A 396 0.40 -2.25 17.03
C ALA A 396 0.79 -1.03 17.88
N LYS A 397 0.32 0.15 17.47
CA LYS A 397 0.37 1.38 18.25
C LYS A 397 -0.99 1.64 18.88
N LEU A 398 -0.99 2.03 20.15
CA LEU A 398 -2.17 2.34 20.93
C LEU A 398 -2.06 3.72 21.59
N ARG A 399 -3.08 4.54 21.35
CA ARG A 399 -3.45 5.71 22.16
C ARG A 399 -4.87 5.57 22.70
N VAL A 400 -5.13 6.15 23.86
CA VAL A 400 -6.46 6.21 24.47
C VAL A 400 -6.81 7.66 24.77
N LEU A 401 -8.04 8.08 24.49
CA LEU A 401 -8.56 9.44 24.73
C LEU A 401 -9.84 9.36 25.55
N HIS A 402 -9.96 10.17 26.60
CA HIS A 402 -11.23 10.32 27.31
C HIS A 402 -12.04 11.48 26.72
N ALA A 403 -13.12 11.15 26.01
CA ALA A 403 -13.93 12.06 25.21
C ALA A 403 -15.38 12.23 25.74
N ALA A 404 -15.68 11.73 26.94
CA ALA A 404 -17.00 11.83 27.56
C ALA A 404 -17.05 12.95 28.63
N PRO A 405 -17.74 14.09 28.40
CA PRO A 405 -17.69 15.27 29.27
C PRO A 405 -18.40 15.07 30.62
N ASP A 406 -19.47 14.28 30.67
CA ASP A 406 -20.27 14.04 31.88
C ASP A 406 -19.77 12.87 32.73
N VAL A 407 -18.53 12.41 32.48
CA VAL A 407 -17.95 11.22 33.13
C VAL A 407 -16.65 11.64 33.83
N PRO A 408 -16.47 11.30 35.12
CA PRO A 408 -15.23 11.61 35.85
C PRO A 408 -14.01 10.92 35.22
N ALA A 409 -12.81 11.26 35.68
CA ALA A 409 -11.59 10.59 35.26
C ALA A 409 -11.70 9.06 35.43
N VAL A 410 -11.09 8.31 34.51
CA VAL A 410 -11.24 6.85 34.42
C VAL A 410 -9.91 6.11 34.51
N ASP A 411 -9.93 4.93 35.12
CA ASP A 411 -8.82 3.98 35.02
C ASP A 411 -9.08 3.02 33.86
N VAL A 412 -8.11 2.85 32.96
CA VAL A 412 -8.22 1.95 31.79
C VAL A 412 -7.29 0.76 31.95
N TYR A 413 -7.85 -0.44 31.77
CA TYR A 413 -7.18 -1.73 31.90
C TYR A 413 -7.20 -2.45 30.55
N LEU A 414 -6.03 -2.59 29.92
CA LEU A 414 -5.83 -3.50 28.80
C LEU A 414 -5.44 -4.87 29.36
N THR A 415 -6.29 -5.87 29.13
CA THR A 415 -6.17 -7.19 29.78
C THR A 415 -6.21 -8.33 28.77
N ALA A 416 -5.71 -9.51 29.16
CA ALA A 416 -5.91 -10.75 28.41
C ALA A 416 -7.42 -11.01 28.20
N PRO A 417 -7.83 -11.62 27.07
CA PRO A 417 -9.23 -11.66 26.65
C PRO A 417 -10.13 -12.43 27.63
N ASP A 418 -9.53 -13.39 28.34
CA ASP A 418 -10.21 -14.34 29.23
C ASP A 418 -9.88 -14.12 30.71
N ALA A 419 -9.15 -13.04 31.05
CA ALA A 419 -8.89 -12.69 32.44
C ALA A 419 -10.20 -12.31 33.15
N THR A 420 -10.57 -13.06 34.18
CA THR A 420 -11.74 -12.82 35.04
C THR A 420 -11.63 -11.46 35.72
N ASP A 421 -10.54 -11.26 36.46
CA ASP A 421 -10.34 -10.14 37.38
C ASP A 421 -9.62 -8.96 36.74
N LEU A 422 -9.62 -7.82 37.44
CA LEU A 422 -8.78 -6.67 37.09
C LEU A 422 -7.37 -6.85 37.69
N PRO A 423 -6.30 -6.51 36.95
CA PRO A 423 -4.96 -6.33 37.52
C PRO A 423 -4.96 -5.37 38.70
N ALA A 424 -3.98 -5.52 39.61
CA ALA A 424 -3.89 -4.73 40.83
C ALA A 424 -3.79 -3.21 40.58
N ALA A 425 -3.16 -2.81 39.47
CA ALA A 425 -3.08 -1.44 38.97
C ALA A 425 -3.55 -1.37 37.51
N PRO A 426 -4.15 -0.25 37.05
CA PRO A 426 -4.55 -0.06 35.67
C PRO A 426 -3.37 0.11 34.71
N THR A 427 -3.63 -0.12 33.42
CA THR A 427 -2.69 0.18 32.34
C THR A 427 -2.54 1.69 32.13
N ILE A 428 -3.62 2.44 32.37
CA ILE A 428 -3.66 3.90 32.32
C ILE A 428 -4.45 4.38 33.55
N PRO A 429 -3.78 4.86 34.62
CA PRO A 429 -4.45 5.41 35.79
C PRO A 429 -5.00 6.82 35.51
N ALA A 430 -6.16 7.13 36.10
CA ALA A 430 -6.74 8.46 36.22
C ALA A 430 -6.73 9.31 34.94
N LEU A 431 -7.07 8.71 33.79
CA LEU A 431 -7.20 9.41 32.53
C LEU A 431 -8.36 10.42 32.64
N ALA A 432 -8.02 11.71 32.71
CA ALA A 432 -8.98 12.80 32.85
C ALA A 432 -9.68 13.13 31.51
N PHE A 433 -10.86 13.75 31.57
CA PHE A 433 -11.57 14.21 30.37
C PHE A 433 -10.68 15.14 29.52
N LYS A 434 -10.78 15.02 28.19
CA LYS A 434 -9.90 15.62 27.16
C LYS A 434 -8.48 15.07 27.10
N ALA A 435 -8.00 14.37 28.12
CA ALA A 435 -6.63 13.85 28.12
C ALA A 435 -6.48 12.65 27.18
N ALA A 436 -5.38 12.66 26.41
CA ALA A 436 -4.90 11.51 25.68
C ALA A 436 -3.76 10.83 26.45
N PHE A 437 -3.63 9.51 26.29
CA PHE A 437 -2.50 8.73 26.76
C PHE A 437 -1.93 7.86 25.63
N PRO A 438 -0.61 7.90 25.36
CA PRO A 438 0.35 8.86 25.88
C PRO A 438 0.01 10.31 25.46
N ALA A 439 0.43 11.29 26.24
CA ALA A 439 -0.05 12.67 26.12
C ALA A 439 0.60 13.46 24.97
N GLY A 440 -0.19 14.30 24.30
CA GLY A 440 0.29 15.25 23.29
C GLY A 440 0.90 14.58 22.05
N ASP A 441 2.20 14.78 21.86
CA ASP A 441 3.03 14.23 20.78
C ASP A 441 3.86 13.01 21.19
N ALA A 442 3.69 12.52 22.43
CA ALA A 442 4.39 11.34 22.93
C ALA A 442 4.14 10.10 22.05
N ALA A 443 5.18 9.28 21.94
CA ALA A 443 5.14 8.03 21.19
C ALA A 443 4.03 7.09 21.74
N ALA A 444 3.25 6.49 20.85
CA ALA A 444 2.17 5.58 21.22
C ALA A 444 2.66 4.37 22.03
N VAL A 445 1.78 3.77 22.83
CA VAL A 445 2.09 2.49 23.48
C VAL A 445 2.23 1.42 22.40
N ALA A 446 3.41 0.80 22.30
CA ALA A 446 3.61 -0.38 21.48
C ALA A 446 3.03 -1.61 22.20
N VAL A 447 1.98 -2.19 21.64
CA VAL A 447 1.35 -3.42 22.14
C VAL A 447 1.57 -4.56 21.14
N ASP A 448 1.51 -5.80 21.60
CA ASP A 448 1.49 -6.96 20.70
C ASP A 448 0.18 -7.03 19.92
N ALA A 449 0.22 -7.61 18.73
CA ALA A 449 -0.99 -8.00 18.01
C ALA A 449 -1.60 -9.24 18.67
N GLY A 450 -2.91 -9.22 18.91
CA GLY A 450 -3.62 -10.29 19.60
C GLY A 450 -5.04 -9.92 20.00
N LEU A 451 -5.67 -10.82 20.74
CA LEU A 451 -6.95 -10.56 21.39
C LEU A 451 -6.71 -9.98 22.78
N TYR A 452 -7.49 -8.95 23.12
CA TYR A 452 -7.45 -8.24 24.39
C TYR A 452 -8.87 -8.03 24.93
N ARG A 453 -8.98 -7.48 26.12
CA ARG A 453 -10.21 -6.96 26.71
C ARG A 453 -9.91 -5.63 27.37
N VAL A 454 -10.54 -4.56 26.88
CA VAL A 454 -10.43 -3.21 27.43
C VAL A 454 -11.53 -3.04 28.47
N ARG A 455 -11.13 -2.80 29.71
CA ARG A 455 -12.03 -2.53 30.84
C ARG A 455 -11.77 -1.14 31.38
N ILE A 456 -12.82 -0.46 31.79
CA ILE A 456 -12.78 0.90 32.31
C ILE A 456 -13.52 0.93 33.64
N THR A 457 -12.91 1.56 34.65
CA THR A 457 -13.54 1.89 35.93
C THR A 457 -13.50 3.41 36.13
N VAL A 458 -14.28 3.95 37.07
CA VAL A 458 -14.04 5.32 37.58
C VAL A 458 -12.70 5.31 38.32
N ALA A 459 -11.88 6.37 38.16
CA ALA A 459 -10.53 6.42 38.71
C ALA A 459 -10.49 6.14 40.23
N GLY A 460 -9.59 5.25 40.65
CA GLY A 460 -9.47 4.79 42.03
C GLY A 460 -10.53 3.76 42.47
N GLN A 461 -11.48 3.41 41.60
CA GLN A 461 -12.50 2.37 41.86
C GLN A 461 -12.20 1.09 41.08
N ARG A 462 -12.72 -0.06 41.55
CA ARG A 462 -12.61 -1.36 40.85
C ARG A 462 -13.90 -1.86 40.20
N THR A 463 -15.00 -1.11 40.31
CA THR A 463 -16.25 -1.42 39.61
C THR A 463 -16.08 -1.15 38.12
N VAL A 464 -16.13 -2.21 37.29
CA VAL A 464 -16.08 -2.10 35.83
C VAL A 464 -17.35 -1.41 35.34
N VAL A 465 -17.21 -0.20 34.82
CA VAL A 465 -18.33 0.58 34.25
C VAL A 465 -18.43 0.39 32.74
N PHE A 466 -17.35 0.01 32.05
CA PHE A 466 -17.36 -0.42 30.65
C PHE A 466 -16.43 -1.62 30.44
N ASP A 467 -16.90 -2.58 29.66
CA ASP A 467 -16.17 -3.76 29.21
C ASP A 467 -16.37 -3.97 27.71
N SER A 468 -15.28 -3.99 26.93
CA SER A 468 -15.33 -4.17 25.47
C SER A 468 -15.74 -5.58 25.01
N GLY A 469 -15.77 -6.57 25.92
CA GLY A 469 -15.61 -7.97 25.53
C GLY A 469 -14.23 -8.22 24.89
N ARG A 470 -14.10 -9.32 24.15
CA ARG A 470 -12.87 -9.61 23.39
C ARG A 470 -12.73 -8.65 22.20
N PHE A 471 -11.60 -7.96 22.12
CA PHE A 471 -11.26 -6.95 21.10
C PHE A 471 -9.98 -7.37 20.36
N GLY A 472 -9.96 -7.23 19.03
CA GLY A 472 -8.81 -7.58 18.19
C GLY A 472 -7.91 -6.38 17.87
N ILE A 473 -6.63 -6.53 18.22
CA ILE A 473 -5.54 -5.63 17.82
C ILE A 473 -4.67 -6.38 16.81
N TRP A 474 -4.49 -5.83 15.61
CA TRP A 474 -3.85 -6.53 14.49
C TRP A 474 -2.43 -6.02 14.20
N PRO A 475 -1.56 -6.83 13.55
CA PRO A 475 -0.20 -6.41 13.24
C PRO A 475 -0.21 -5.16 12.35
N ARG A 476 0.54 -4.13 12.75
CA ARG A 476 0.64 -2.80 12.10
C ARG A 476 -0.62 -1.91 12.22
N ASP A 477 -1.55 -2.21 13.12
CA ASP A 477 -2.60 -1.25 13.54
C ASP A 477 -1.99 0.00 14.19
N ASP A 478 -2.50 1.19 13.85
CA ASP A 478 -2.40 2.40 14.68
C ASP A 478 -3.82 2.75 15.17
N LEU A 479 -4.01 2.73 16.48
CA LEU A 479 -5.30 2.80 17.16
C LEU A 479 -5.39 4.03 18.06
N LEU A 480 -6.48 4.77 17.88
CA LEU A 480 -6.97 5.73 18.86
C LEU A 480 -8.28 5.18 19.45
N LEU A 481 -8.25 4.76 20.72
CA LEU A 481 -9.42 4.32 21.47
C LEU A 481 -10.03 5.52 22.20
N ALA A 482 -11.15 6.06 21.73
CA ALA A 482 -11.84 7.15 22.39
C ALA A 482 -13.00 6.64 23.27
N ALA A 483 -12.91 6.85 24.58
CA ALA A 483 -14.02 6.62 25.51
C ALA A 483 -15.04 7.76 25.33
N VAL A 484 -16.13 7.50 24.60
CA VAL A 484 -17.11 8.47 24.15
C VAL A 484 -18.43 8.32 24.94
N PRO A 485 -19.21 9.38 25.15
CA PRO A 485 -20.47 9.25 25.87
C PRO A 485 -21.51 8.53 24.98
N PRO A 486 -22.45 7.74 25.53
CA PRO A 486 -23.50 7.07 24.76
C PRO A 486 -24.26 8.04 23.84
N LYS A 487 -24.70 7.56 22.67
CA LYS A 487 -25.45 8.42 21.74
C LYS A 487 -26.77 8.84 22.38
N ALA A 488 -27.05 10.14 22.40
CA ALA A 488 -28.31 10.69 22.93
C ALA A 488 -29.53 9.99 22.31
N GLY A 489 -30.52 9.67 23.16
CA GLY A 489 -31.71 8.89 22.77
C GLY A 489 -31.51 7.36 22.65
N SER A 490 -30.33 6.82 22.96
CA SER A 490 -30.17 5.36 23.13
C SER A 490 -30.98 4.86 24.34
N PRO A 491 -31.48 3.62 24.34
CA PRO A 491 -32.06 2.99 25.53
C PRO A 491 -31.09 3.05 26.70
N ALA A 492 -31.60 3.13 27.94
CA ALA A 492 -30.81 3.35 29.15
C ALA A 492 -29.66 2.32 29.31
N GLN A 493 -28.47 2.71 28.82
CA GLN A 493 -27.31 1.85 28.75
C GLN A 493 -26.59 1.89 30.10
N ALA A 494 -26.37 0.73 30.71
CA ALA A 494 -25.79 0.61 32.06
C ALA A 494 -24.30 1.02 32.17
N SER A 495 -23.78 1.74 31.18
CA SER A 495 -22.40 2.23 31.11
C SER A 495 -22.40 3.73 30.81
N PRO A 496 -21.57 4.52 31.50
CA PRO A 496 -21.41 5.94 31.22
C PRO A 496 -20.65 6.22 29.90
N VAL A 497 -20.09 5.21 29.23
CA VAL A 497 -19.33 5.35 27.98
C VAL A 497 -19.62 4.22 26.97
N ASP A 498 -19.37 4.49 25.70
CA ASP A 498 -18.96 3.49 24.70
C ASP A 498 -17.45 3.66 24.41
N LEU A 499 -16.83 2.69 23.74
CA LEU A 499 -15.45 2.81 23.27
C LEU A 499 -15.40 2.82 21.73
N LEU A 500 -15.03 3.95 21.15
CA LEU A 500 -14.83 4.10 19.71
C LEU A 500 -13.37 3.77 19.35
N VAL A 501 -13.18 2.76 18.50
CA VAL A 501 -11.89 2.40 17.92
C VAL A 501 -11.73 3.17 16.61
N VAL A 502 -10.86 4.18 16.58
CA VAL A 502 -10.45 4.87 15.35
C VAL A 502 -9.15 4.25 14.86
N ARG A 503 -9.13 3.82 13.58
CA ARG A 503 -8.01 3.09 12.95
C ARG A 503 -7.37 3.95 11.87
N ALA A 504 -6.05 4.08 11.84
CA ALA A 504 -5.36 4.84 10.78
C ALA A 504 -5.57 4.27 9.36
N ARG A 505 -5.91 2.98 9.25
CA ARG A 505 -6.32 2.32 8.00
C ARG A 505 -7.42 1.31 8.29
N GLY A 506 -8.68 1.72 8.20
CA GLY A 506 -9.84 0.84 8.43
C GLY A 506 -11.15 1.62 8.47
N PHE A 507 -12.20 0.97 8.96
CA PHE A 507 -13.42 1.66 9.41
C PHE A 507 -13.36 1.85 10.94
N ASN A 508 -14.07 2.86 11.46
CA ASN A 508 -14.22 3.02 12.90
C ASN A 508 -15.13 1.92 13.45
N GLN A 509 -14.70 1.28 14.55
CA GLN A 509 -15.42 0.21 15.21
C GLN A 509 -15.95 0.70 16.56
N LEU A 510 -17.27 0.69 16.75
CA LEU A 510 -17.88 1.03 18.03
C LEU A 510 -18.04 -0.23 18.89
N LEU A 511 -17.38 -0.23 20.05
CA LEU A 511 -17.53 -1.26 21.08
C LEU A 511 -18.49 -0.74 22.16
N ARG A 512 -19.52 -1.53 22.48
CA ARG A 512 -20.52 -1.23 23.51
C ARG A 512 -20.30 -2.11 24.73
N ASN A 513 -20.76 -1.66 25.89
CA ASN A 513 -20.54 -2.36 27.15
C ASN A 513 -21.16 -3.77 27.17
N ARG A 514 -20.38 -4.79 27.53
CA ARG A 514 -20.88 -6.15 27.80
C ARG A 514 -21.63 -6.20 29.15
N PRO A 515 -22.88 -6.69 29.21
CA PRO A 515 -23.60 -6.86 30.48
C PRO A 515 -22.87 -7.80 31.45
N ALA A 516 -22.71 -7.37 32.70
CA ALA A 516 -22.00 -8.11 33.75
C ALA A 516 -22.75 -9.37 34.24
N THR A 517 -24.02 -9.54 33.89
CA THR A 517 -24.89 -10.65 34.33
C THR A 517 -24.77 -11.93 33.49
N MET A 518 -24.00 -11.92 32.40
CA MET A 518 -23.75 -13.14 31.61
C MET A 518 -22.61 -13.97 32.25
N PRO A 519 -22.86 -15.21 32.71
CA PRO A 519 -21.82 -16.05 33.28
C PRO A 519 -20.74 -16.41 32.22
N PRO A 520 -19.50 -16.72 32.63
CA PRO A 520 -18.40 -17.02 31.71
C PRO A 520 -18.47 -18.45 31.11
N THR A 521 -19.58 -19.16 31.27
CA THR A 521 -19.69 -20.62 31.10
C THR A 521 -20.09 -21.10 29.70
N GLU A 522 -20.34 -20.19 28.76
CA GLU A 522 -20.38 -20.52 27.33
C GLU A 522 -19.59 -19.48 26.54
N PRO A 523 -18.61 -19.89 25.71
CA PRO A 523 -17.88 -18.97 24.83
C PRO A 523 -18.58 -18.86 23.46
N PRO A 524 -19.31 -17.78 23.16
CA PRO A 524 -19.59 -17.41 21.77
C PRO A 524 -18.24 -17.03 21.12
N VAL A 525 -17.63 -18.00 20.44
CA VAL A 525 -16.26 -17.86 19.95
C VAL A 525 -16.24 -16.96 18.71
N MET A 526 -15.64 -15.78 18.87
CA MET A 526 -15.66 -14.68 17.92
C MET A 526 -14.37 -14.61 17.08
N GLY A 527 -13.98 -15.72 16.47
CA GLY A 527 -13.10 -15.70 15.30
C GLY A 527 -13.88 -15.59 13.99
N SER A 528 -15.04 -16.24 13.93
CA SER A 528 -15.64 -16.71 12.67
C SER A 528 -16.89 -15.95 12.24
N LYS A 529 -17.20 -16.04 10.93
CA LYS A 529 -18.27 -15.24 10.32
C LYS A 529 -18.91 -15.87 9.08
N LEU A 530 -20.19 -15.58 8.88
CA LEU A 530 -21.03 -16.06 7.79
C LEU A 530 -21.58 -14.89 6.97
N ARG A 531 -21.58 -15.01 5.64
CA ARG A 531 -22.45 -14.24 4.74
C ARG A 531 -23.25 -15.20 3.85
N ALA A 532 -24.36 -14.74 3.30
CA ALA A 532 -25.19 -15.55 2.41
C ALA A 532 -25.43 -14.89 1.05
N LEU A 533 -25.63 -15.73 0.04
CA LEU A 533 -25.93 -15.38 -1.34
C LEU A 533 -27.17 -16.14 -1.82
N HIS A 534 -28.13 -15.41 -2.39
CA HIS A 534 -29.22 -16.01 -3.16
C HIS A 534 -28.84 -16.09 -4.65
N ALA A 535 -28.33 -17.23 -5.10
CA ALA A 535 -27.97 -17.48 -6.50
C ALA A 535 -29.05 -18.21 -7.32
N SER A 536 -30.13 -18.68 -6.69
CA SER A 536 -31.24 -19.40 -7.32
C SER A 536 -32.01 -18.53 -8.34
N PRO A 537 -32.02 -18.84 -9.65
CA PRO A 537 -32.93 -18.17 -10.57
C PRO A 537 -34.38 -18.55 -10.28
N GLU A 538 -35.28 -17.55 -10.38
CA GLU A 538 -36.74 -17.69 -10.27
C GLU A 538 -37.32 -18.01 -8.87
N ALA A 539 -36.49 -18.22 -7.85
CA ALA A 539 -37.00 -18.33 -6.47
C ALA A 539 -37.47 -16.96 -5.93
N PRO A 540 -38.48 -16.95 -5.03
CA PRO A 540 -38.77 -15.77 -4.21
C PRO A 540 -37.60 -15.48 -3.25
N ALA A 541 -37.52 -14.25 -2.74
CA ALA A 541 -36.54 -13.89 -1.73
C ALA A 541 -36.58 -14.84 -0.51
N VAL A 542 -35.44 -15.02 0.16
CA VAL A 542 -35.28 -16.02 1.23
C VAL A 542 -34.85 -15.41 2.56
N ASP A 543 -35.30 -16.02 3.65
CA ASP A 543 -34.73 -15.81 4.98
C ASP A 543 -33.67 -16.88 5.25
N ILE A 544 -32.50 -16.49 5.74
CA ILE A 544 -31.42 -17.40 6.14
C ILE A 544 -31.43 -17.48 7.66
N LEU A 545 -31.60 -18.69 8.19
CA LEU A 545 -31.60 -18.97 9.62
C LEU A 545 -30.28 -19.66 10.00
N VAL A 546 -29.78 -19.33 11.18
CA VAL A 546 -28.65 -20.00 11.84
C VAL A 546 -29.16 -20.47 13.20
N ASP A 547 -29.23 -21.78 13.38
CA ASP A 547 -29.77 -22.45 14.58
C ASP A 547 -31.18 -21.95 14.96
N ASP A 548 -32.05 -21.99 13.95
CA ASP A 548 -33.46 -21.58 13.96
C ASP A 548 -33.74 -20.10 14.30
N ALA A 549 -32.71 -19.30 14.59
CA ALA A 549 -32.81 -17.84 14.61
C ALA A 549 -32.60 -17.25 13.21
N LYS A 550 -33.46 -16.30 12.78
CA LYS A 550 -33.25 -15.55 11.53
C LYS A 550 -31.97 -14.72 11.61
N ALA A 551 -31.00 -15.04 10.76
CA ALA A 551 -29.72 -14.35 10.67
C ALA A 551 -29.72 -13.28 9.56
N ILE A 552 -30.40 -13.54 8.44
CA ILE A 552 -30.56 -12.60 7.31
C ILE A 552 -32.00 -12.73 6.82
N GLU A 553 -32.67 -11.61 6.55
CA GLU A 553 -34.07 -11.60 6.12
C GLU A 553 -34.21 -11.00 4.72
N ASN A 554 -35.20 -11.48 3.96
CA ASN A 554 -35.59 -10.98 2.63
C ASN A 554 -34.41 -10.88 1.61
N LEU A 555 -33.48 -11.84 1.64
CA LEU A 555 -32.33 -11.88 0.75
C LEU A 555 -32.79 -12.16 -0.69
N SER A 556 -32.57 -11.20 -1.57
CA SER A 556 -33.07 -11.23 -2.97
C SER A 556 -32.03 -11.78 -3.97
N PHE A 557 -32.48 -12.20 -5.15
CA PHE A 557 -31.62 -12.83 -6.17
C PHE A 557 -30.40 -11.98 -6.58
N GLY A 558 -29.22 -12.58 -6.41
CA GLY A 558 -27.90 -11.97 -6.62
C GLY A 558 -27.50 -10.92 -5.59
N THR A 559 -28.26 -10.78 -4.49
CA THR A 559 -27.79 -10.06 -3.31
C THR A 559 -26.87 -10.98 -2.51
N LEU A 560 -25.67 -10.46 -2.20
CA LEU A 560 -24.76 -11.02 -1.21
C LEU A 560 -24.88 -10.19 0.07
N SER A 561 -25.06 -10.84 1.22
CA SER A 561 -25.13 -10.15 2.50
C SER A 561 -23.75 -9.62 2.94
N PRO A 562 -23.69 -8.62 3.85
CA PRO A 562 -22.50 -8.42 4.67
C PRO A 562 -22.23 -9.69 5.50
N TYR A 563 -20.97 -9.86 5.93
CA TYR A 563 -20.65 -10.87 6.94
C TYR A 563 -21.28 -10.51 8.29
N LYS A 564 -21.83 -11.51 8.98
CA LYS A 564 -22.23 -11.47 10.39
C LYS A 564 -21.38 -12.44 11.19
N ALA A 565 -21.26 -12.19 12.49
CA ALA A 565 -20.64 -13.12 13.43
C ALA A 565 -21.27 -14.51 13.34
N ALA A 566 -20.45 -15.56 13.40
CA ALA A 566 -20.89 -16.95 13.38
C ALA A 566 -20.22 -17.69 14.54
N PRO A 567 -20.99 -18.28 15.49
CA PRO A 567 -20.40 -19.12 16.51
C PRO A 567 -19.69 -20.33 15.88
N GLU A 568 -18.58 -20.74 16.47
CA GLU A 568 -17.82 -21.92 16.05
C GLU A 568 -18.56 -23.24 16.36
N GLY A 569 -18.11 -24.32 15.74
CA GLY A 569 -18.70 -25.67 15.84
C GLY A 569 -19.74 -25.95 14.75
N ASN A 570 -20.47 -27.07 14.89
CA ASN A 570 -21.51 -27.46 13.93
C ASN A 570 -22.74 -26.58 14.11
N ARG A 571 -22.97 -25.64 13.17
CA ARG A 571 -24.14 -24.76 13.14
C ARG A 571 -25.13 -25.26 12.09
N SER A 572 -26.42 -25.29 12.43
CA SER A 572 -27.48 -25.63 11.49
C SER A 572 -27.87 -24.39 10.68
N ILE A 573 -27.85 -24.49 9.36
CA ILE A 573 -28.20 -23.42 8.43
C ILE A 573 -29.48 -23.81 7.71
N LYS A 574 -30.50 -22.95 7.73
CA LYS A 574 -31.76 -23.17 7.01
C LYS A 574 -32.07 -22.01 6.08
N VAL A 575 -32.73 -22.30 4.97
CA VAL A 575 -33.15 -21.32 3.96
C VAL A 575 -34.66 -21.43 3.83
N ASN A 576 -35.39 -20.41 4.29
CA ASN A 576 -36.84 -20.35 4.19
C ASN A 576 -37.28 -19.39 3.08
N VAL A 577 -38.50 -19.55 2.55
CA VAL A 577 -39.17 -18.47 1.80
C VAL A 577 -39.31 -17.26 2.73
N ALA A 578 -38.94 -16.06 2.26
CA ALA A 578 -38.94 -14.86 3.10
C ALA A 578 -40.31 -14.56 3.71
N GLY A 579 -40.32 -14.26 5.01
CA GLY A 579 -41.56 -14.05 5.77
C GLY A 579 -42.35 -15.33 6.12
N SER A 580 -41.86 -16.52 5.74
CA SER A 580 -42.52 -17.81 5.98
C SER A 580 -41.70 -18.77 6.85
N SER A 581 -42.36 -19.79 7.39
CA SER A 581 -41.74 -20.99 7.96
C SER A 581 -41.46 -22.09 6.92
N THR A 582 -41.80 -21.86 5.64
CA THR A 582 -41.52 -22.79 4.53
C THR A 582 -40.03 -22.96 4.30
N ASN A 583 -39.43 -23.96 4.94
CA ASN A 583 -38.05 -24.38 4.76
C ASN A 583 -37.84 -24.97 3.36
N LEU A 584 -37.00 -24.33 2.55
CA LEU A 584 -36.59 -24.79 1.22
C LEU A 584 -35.37 -25.71 1.29
N LEU A 585 -34.49 -25.50 2.28
CA LEU A 585 -33.24 -26.24 2.41
C LEU A 585 -32.64 -26.15 3.82
N SER A 586 -32.08 -27.27 4.30
CA SER A 586 -31.34 -27.34 5.57
C SER A 586 -29.97 -27.97 5.36
N ALA A 587 -28.94 -27.45 6.02
CA ALA A 587 -27.57 -27.97 6.03
C ALA A 587 -26.96 -27.89 7.44
N THR A 588 -25.93 -28.68 7.72
CA THR A 588 -25.07 -28.49 8.90
C THR A 588 -23.70 -28.02 8.43
N LEU A 589 -23.21 -26.93 9.02
CA LEU A 589 -21.94 -26.31 8.68
C LEU A 589 -20.97 -26.42 9.87
N PRO A 590 -19.86 -27.17 9.77
CA PRO A 590 -18.76 -27.05 10.71
C PRO A 590 -18.08 -25.68 10.54
N VAL A 591 -18.43 -24.72 11.39
CA VAL A 591 -17.76 -23.42 11.46
C VAL A 591 -16.46 -23.60 12.24
N GLU A 592 -15.35 -23.68 11.52
CA GLU A 592 -14.02 -23.65 12.12
C GLU A 592 -13.72 -22.30 12.76
N LYS A 593 -12.70 -22.25 13.61
CA LYS A 593 -12.18 -21.04 14.26
C LYS A 593 -11.49 -20.07 13.29
N ASP A 594 -11.64 -18.77 13.56
CA ASP A 594 -11.03 -17.65 12.83
C ASP A 594 -11.30 -17.68 11.30
N ALA A 595 -12.41 -18.31 10.90
CA ALA A 595 -12.75 -18.62 9.52
C ALA A 595 -14.01 -17.89 9.03
N ALA A 596 -14.00 -17.45 7.77
CA ALA A 596 -15.19 -16.93 7.13
C ALA A 596 -15.76 -17.93 6.12
N TYR A 597 -17.08 -17.90 5.96
CA TYR A 597 -17.78 -18.72 4.99
C TYR A 597 -18.85 -17.91 4.24
N THR A 598 -19.02 -18.22 2.95
CA THR A 598 -20.19 -17.82 2.16
C THR A 598 -21.10 -19.02 1.97
N VAL A 599 -22.36 -18.93 2.42
CA VAL A 599 -23.40 -19.91 2.11
C VAL A 599 -24.19 -19.44 0.89
N VAL A 600 -24.36 -20.30 -0.10
CA VAL A 600 -24.99 -19.95 -1.38
C VAL A 600 -26.19 -20.85 -1.64
N ALA A 601 -27.40 -20.29 -1.73
CA ALA A 601 -28.60 -20.99 -2.18
C ALA A 601 -28.75 -20.85 -3.71
N TYR A 602 -28.67 -21.95 -4.47
CA TYR A 602 -28.61 -21.95 -5.94
C TYR A 602 -29.49 -23.00 -6.60
N ASP A 603 -29.53 -22.99 -7.93
CA ASP A 603 -30.41 -23.78 -8.82
C ASP A 603 -31.89 -23.36 -8.79
N LEU A 604 -32.72 -23.94 -9.66
CA LEU A 604 -34.16 -23.62 -9.78
C LEU A 604 -34.95 -23.92 -8.48
N PRO A 605 -36.13 -23.29 -8.27
CA PRO A 605 -36.85 -23.37 -6.98
C PRO A 605 -37.29 -24.80 -6.59
N THR A 606 -37.53 -25.66 -7.58
CA THR A 606 -37.91 -27.07 -7.41
C THR A 606 -36.71 -28.01 -7.22
N ALA A 607 -35.47 -27.49 -7.31
CA ALA A 607 -34.22 -28.24 -7.27
C ALA A 607 -33.15 -27.55 -6.41
N LEU A 608 -33.56 -26.68 -5.47
CA LEU A 608 -32.71 -25.77 -4.71
C LEU A 608 -31.60 -26.50 -3.95
N LYS A 609 -30.37 -25.99 -4.04
CA LYS A 609 -29.14 -26.57 -3.44
C LYS A 609 -28.36 -25.52 -2.65
N ALA A 610 -27.49 -25.99 -1.76
CA ALA A 610 -26.53 -25.16 -1.03
C ALA A 610 -25.10 -25.45 -1.51
N LEU A 611 -24.32 -24.41 -1.74
CA LEU A 611 -22.87 -24.48 -1.80
C LEU A 611 -22.32 -23.68 -0.62
N VAL A 612 -21.52 -24.32 0.22
CA VAL A 612 -20.72 -23.64 1.24
C VAL A 612 -19.34 -23.40 0.67
N LEU A 613 -18.89 -22.16 0.70
CA LEU A 613 -17.51 -21.76 0.41
C LEU A 613 -16.85 -21.33 1.70
N LYS A 614 -15.68 -21.90 2.01
CA LYS A 614 -14.75 -21.32 3.00
C LYS A 614 -13.99 -20.19 2.30
N ASP A 615 -14.00 -18.99 2.88
CA ASP A 615 -13.41 -17.80 2.28
C ASP A 615 -12.02 -17.54 2.86
N GLU A 616 -11.03 -17.31 2.01
CA GLU A 616 -9.65 -17.05 2.42
C GLU A 616 -9.34 -15.53 2.49
N THR A 617 -8.38 -15.16 3.33
CA THR A 617 -7.53 -13.98 3.12
C THR A 617 -6.08 -14.38 3.30
N ARG A 618 -5.23 -13.93 2.38
CA ARG A 618 -3.79 -14.16 2.42
C ARG A 618 -3.08 -12.89 2.90
N THR A 619 -1.83 -13.02 3.31
CA THR A 619 -1.06 -11.92 3.93
C THR A 619 -0.61 -10.91 2.88
N VAL A 620 -0.91 -9.63 3.14
CA VAL A 620 -0.59 -8.54 2.22
C VAL A 620 0.84 -8.04 2.45
N PHE A 621 1.68 -8.22 1.44
CA PHE A 621 3.00 -7.61 1.28
C PHE A 621 3.02 -6.84 -0.05
N ALA A 622 3.92 -5.86 -0.20
CA ALA A 622 4.07 -5.16 -1.48
C ALA A 622 4.55 -6.15 -2.57
N GLY A 623 3.90 -6.16 -3.73
CA GLY A 623 4.14 -7.15 -4.80
C GLY A 623 3.41 -8.48 -4.60
N ALA A 624 2.51 -8.60 -3.63
CA ALA A 624 1.77 -9.84 -3.39
C ALA A 624 0.69 -10.08 -4.47
N ARG A 625 0.68 -11.28 -5.07
CA ARG A 625 -0.36 -11.72 -6.01
C ARG A 625 -1.77 -11.53 -5.44
N GLY A 626 -2.72 -11.21 -6.30
CA GLY A 626 -4.15 -11.30 -5.99
C GLY A 626 -4.68 -12.70 -6.33
N TYR A 627 -5.77 -13.10 -5.68
CA TYR A 627 -6.29 -14.46 -5.74
C TYR A 627 -7.74 -14.49 -6.24
N ILE A 628 -8.00 -15.30 -7.26
CA ILE A 628 -9.33 -15.41 -7.90
C ILE A 628 -9.83 -16.86 -7.82
N ARG A 629 -11.00 -17.04 -7.21
CA ARG A 629 -11.81 -18.26 -7.28
C ARG A 629 -13.04 -18.03 -8.15
N ILE A 630 -13.48 -19.05 -8.87
CA ILE A 630 -14.71 -19.01 -9.68
C ILE A 630 -15.70 -20.03 -9.12
N ALA A 631 -16.92 -19.60 -8.81
CA ALA A 631 -18.05 -20.46 -8.41
C ALA A 631 -19.07 -20.55 -9.55
N ASN A 632 -19.29 -21.75 -10.08
CA ASN A 632 -20.24 -21.98 -11.17
C ASN A 632 -21.60 -22.41 -10.63
N LEU A 633 -22.60 -21.54 -10.80
CA LEU A 633 -23.96 -21.69 -10.29
C LEU A 633 -24.99 -21.40 -11.40
N ILE A 634 -24.58 -21.61 -12.66
CA ILE A 634 -25.43 -21.39 -13.85
C ILE A 634 -26.34 -22.61 -14.07
N SER A 635 -27.65 -22.46 -13.87
CA SER A 635 -28.62 -23.52 -14.21
C SER A 635 -28.79 -23.67 -15.73
N ASN A 636 -29.15 -24.88 -16.16
CA ASN A 636 -29.60 -25.19 -17.53
C ASN A 636 -28.54 -25.07 -18.65
N THR A 637 -27.24 -25.15 -18.34
CA THR A 637 -26.19 -25.22 -19.39
C THR A 637 -26.19 -26.58 -20.10
N GLN A 638 -26.03 -26.57 -21.43
CA GLN A 638 -25.90 -27.79 -22.24
C GLN A 638 -24.44 -28.23 -22.29
N GLY A 639 -24.00 -28.93 -21.25
CA GLY A 639 -22.59 -29.23 -20.99
C GLY A 639 -21.96 -28.23 -20.02
N ALA A 640 -20.66 -28.40 -19.77
CA ALA A 640 -19.95 -27.62 -18.76
C ALA A 640 -19.42 -26.28 -19.33
N PRO A 641 -19.67 -25.13 -18.66
CA PRO A 641 -19.17 -23.84 -19.12
C PRO A 641 -17.64 -23.74 -19.05
N THR A 642 -17.09 -22.86 -19.87
CA THR A 642 -15.64 -22.55 -19.93
C THR A 642 -15.40 -21.13 -19.43
N PHE A 643 -14.48 -20.98 -18.48
CA PHE A 643 -14.12 -19.72 -17.84
C PHE A 643 -12.74 -19.22 -18.27
N THR A 644 -12.61 -17.90 -18.41
CA THR A 644 -11.38 -17.21 -18.84
C THR A 644 -11.05 -16.04 -17.91
N GLY A 645 -9.81 -15.53 -17.97
CA GLY A 645 -9.40 -14.33 -17.22
C GLY A 645 -8.88 -14.56 -15.79
N SER A 646 -8.66 -15.82 -15.39
CA SER A 646 -7.92 -16.21 -14.20
C SER A 646 -6.92 -17.32 -14.54
N SER A 647 -5.85 -17.47 -13.77
CA SER A 647 -4.98 -18.67 -13.78
C SER A 647 -5.72 -19.97 -13.40
N THR A 648 -6.90 -19.87 -12.79
CA THR A 648 -7.88 -20.96 -12.58
C THR A 648 -8.93 -21.08 -13.69
N GLY A 649 -8.66 -20.51 -14.87
CA GLY A 649 -9.48 -20.67 -16.07
C GLY A 649 -9.51 -22.13 -16.57
N GLY A 650 -10.56 -22.46 -17.31
CA GLY A 650 -10.93 -23.84 -17.66
C GLY A 650 -12.40 -24.12 -17.38
N SER A 651 -12.78 -25.39 -17.18
CA SER A 651 -14.16 -25.74 -16.83
C SER A 651 -14.33 -25.93 -15.32
N VAL A 652 -15.39 -25.33 -14.76
CA VAL A 652 -15.79 -25.49 -13.35
C VAL A 652 -17.16 -26.16 -13.34
N ALA A 653 -17.30 -27.26 -12.61
CA ALA A 653 -18.55 -28.03 -12.55
C ALA A 653 -19.69 -27.22 -11.92
N PHE A 654 -20.93 -27.49 -12.35
CA PHE A 654 -22.10 -26.83 -11.78
C PHE A 654 -22.27 -27.19 -10.30
N GLY A 655 -22.51 -26.18 -9.48
CA GLY A 655 -22.65 -26.33 -8.03
C GLY A 655 -21.32 -26.41 -7.27
N THR A 656 -20.18 -26.15 -7.93
CA THR A 656 -18.86 -26.15 -7.29
C THR A 656 -18.12 -24.83 -7.49
N ALA A 657 -16.97 -24.70 -6.83
CA ALA A 657 -16.03 -23.62 -7.09
C ALA A 657 -14.61 -24.18 -7.31
N SER A 658 -13.81 -23.43 -8.07
CA SER A 658 -12.38 -23.72 -8.25
C SER A 658 -11.58 -23.54 -6.95
N PRO A 659 -10.31 -23.97 -6.91
CA PRO A 659 -9.33 -23.39 -5.99
C PRO A 659 -9.16 -21.87 -6.24
N TYR A 660 -8.47 -21.18 -5.34
CA TYR A 660 -7.98 -19.82 -5.59
C TYR A 660 -6.76 -19.86 -6.52
N GLY A 661 -6.84 -19.16 -7.65
CA GLY A 661 -5.74 -19.00 -8.61
C GLY A 661 -4.96 -17.72 -8.38
N GLU A 662 -3.62 -17.80 -8.44
CA GLU A 662 -2.73 -16.63 -8.36
C GLU A 662 -2.74 -15.82 -9.64
N ASN A 663 -2.92 -14.51 -9.51
CA ASN A 663 -3.00 -13.57 -10.61
C ASN A 663 -2.17 -12.32 -10.28
N SER A 664 -1.59 -11.67 -11.28
CA SER A 664 -1.01 -10.33 -11.12
C SER A 664 -2.09 -9.36 -10.62
N PRO A 665 -1.82 -8.44 -9.68
CA PRO A 665 -2.74 -7.36 -9.31
C PRO A 665 -3.17 -6.46 -10.50
N GLY A 666 -4.01 -5.45 -10.24
CA GLY A 666 -4.51 -4.52 -11.25
C GLY A 666 -5.75 -5.02 -12.01
N SER A 667 -6.11 -4.36 -13.12
CA SER A 667 -7.33 -4.64 -13.89
C SER A 667 -7.49 -6.13 -14.27
N LYS A 668 -8.69 -6.71 -14.05
CA LYS A 668 -9.06 -8.08 -14.44
C LYS A 668 -10.45 -8.14 -15.03
N THR A 669 -10.60 -8.91 -16.10
CA THR A 669 -11.89 -9.31 -16.66
C THR A 669 -12.00 -10.83 -16.62
N VAL A 670 -12.92 -11.36 -15.83
CA VAL A 670 -13.24 -12.81 -15.84
C VAL A 670 -14.44 -13.02 -16.76
N GLY A 671 -14.31 -13.99 -17.67
CA GLY A 671 -15.34 -14.35 -18.66
C GLY A 671 -15.89 -15.75 -18.44
N VAL A 672 -17.10 -15.99 -18.93
CA VAL A 672 -17.69 -17.32 -19.08
C VAL A 672 -18.33 -17.46 -20.46
N SER A 673 -18.08 -18.58 -21.12
CA SER A 673 -18.77 -19.02 -22.33
C SER A 673 -19.50 -20.32 -22.04
N PHE A 674 -20.76 -20.43 -22.50
CA PHE A 674 -21.63 -21.56 -22.19
C PHE A 674 -22.58 -21.88 -23.35
N THR A 675 -22.97 -23.14 -23.45
CA THR A 675 -23.95 -23.65 -24.40
C THR A 675 -25.34 -23.70 -23.78
N THR A 676 -26.37 -23.40 -24.57
CA THR A 676 -27.78 -23.42 -24.20
C THR A 676 -28.53 -24.41 -25.11
N ALA A 677 -29.83 -24.63 -24.87
CA ALA A 677 -30.67 -25.39 -25.81
C ALA A 677 -30.93 -24.67 -27.15
N SER A 678 -30.54 -23.39 -27.27
CA SER A 678 -30.80 -22.51 -28.42
C SER A 678 -29.54 -21.94 -29.09
N GLY A 679 -28.35 -22.28 -28.61
CA GLY A 679 -27.07 -21.80 -29.15
C GLY A 679 -25.98 -21.66 -28.09
N THR A 680 -25.20 -20.57 -28.18
CA THR A 680 -24.14 -20.21 -27.23
C THR A 680 -24.42 -18.86 -26.59
N GLY A 681 -24.15 -18.73 -25.29
CA GLY A 681 -24.13 -17.47 -24.57
C GLY A 681 -22.78 -17.21 -23.92
N SER A 682 -22.55 -15.95 -23.53
CA SER A 682 -21.39 -15.55 -22.75
C SER A 682 -21.73 -14.41 -21.79
N ALA A 683 -20.92 -14.26 -20.76
CA ALA A 683 -20.93 -13.11 -19.87
C ALA A 683 -19.49 -12.77 -19.45
N SER A 684 -19.24 -11.54 -19.01
CA SER A 684 -17.98 -11.15 -18.38
C SER A 684 -18.22 -10.18 -17.22
N VAL A 685 -17.23 -10.06 -16.33
CA VAL A 685 -17.21 -9.03 -15.29
C VAL A 685 -15.78 -8.49 -15.15
N ALA A 686 -15.67 -7.16 -15.15
CA ALA A 686 -14.41 -6.45 -14.91
C ALA A 686 -14.34 -5.96 -13.46
N PHE A 687 -13.15 -6.05 -12.84
CA PHE A 687 -12.86 -5.59 -11.49
C PHE A 687 -11.37 -5.30 -11.30
N ASN A 688 -11.02 -4.48 -10.32
CA ASN A 688 -9.63 -4.31 -9.91
C ASN A 688 -9.24 -5.37 -8.87
N LEU A 689 -8.12 -6.07 -9.09
CA LEU A 689 -7.60 -7.10 -8.20
C LEU A 689 -6.51 -6.51 -7.31
N GLU A 690 -6.82 -6.23 -6.04
CA GLU A 690 -5.88 -5.65 -5.07
C GLU A 690 -4.83 -6.67 -4.58
N GLU A 691 -3.61 -6.20 -4.28
CA GLU A 691 -2.49 -7.05 -3.81
C GLU A 691 -2.83 -7.91 -2.59
N GLY A 692 -2.44 -9.18 -2.60
CA GLY A 692 -2.65 -10.12 -1.50
C GLY A 692 -4.11 -10.45 -1.16
N ASN A 693 -5.08 -9.97 -1.95
CA ASN A 693 -6.51 -10.14 -1.67
C ASN A 693 -7.14 -11.29 -2.45
N SER A 694 -8.05 -12.00 -1.79
CA SER A 694 -8.88 -13.04 -2.38
C SER A 694 -10.23 -12.48 -2.84
N TYR A 695 -10.71 -12.97 -3.98
CA TYR A 695 -12.01 -12.65 -4.55
C TYR A 695 -12.67 -13.92 -5.09
N THR A 696 -13.97 -14.06 -4.91
CA THR A 696 -14.78 -15.08 -5.58
C THR A 696 -15.65 -14.42 -6.64
N VAL A 697 -15.53 -14.90 -7.88
CA VAL A 697 -16.41 -14.56 -8.99
C VAL A 697 -17.51 -15.61 -9.04
N TYR A 698 -18.77 -15.17 -8.92
CA TYR A 698 -19.94 -16.04 -8.92
C TYR A 698 -20.65 -15.92 -10.27
N ALA A 699 -20.79 -17.03 -10.98
CA ALA A 699 -21.58 -17.11 -12.21
C ALA A 699 -22.98 -17.64 -11.87
N ILE A 700 -24.00 -16.78 -11.91
CA ILE A 700 -25.37 -17.09 -11.44
C ILE A 700 -26.41 -16.84 -12.53
N GLY A 701 -27.59 -17.44 -12.37
CA GLY A 701 -28.73 -17.29 -13.28
C GLY A 701 -28.99 -18.54 -14.11
N SER A 702 -29.82 -18.40 -15.13
CA SER A 702 -30.21 -19.48 -16.05
C SER A 702 -29.63 -19.26 -17.45
N ALA A 703 -29.14 -20.35 -18.04
CA ALA A 703 -28.78 -20.44 -19.46
C ALA A 703 -29.98 -20.78 -20.37
N ASP A 704 -31.12 -21.18 -19.81
CA ASP A 704 -32.40 -21.26 -20.53
C ASP A 704 -32.96 -19.82 -20.73
N PRO A 705 -33.15 -19.36 -21.99
CA PRO A 705 -33.60 -18.00 -22.31
C PRO A 705 -35.08 -17.74 -21.98
N ALA A 706 -35.88 -18.76 -21.66
CA ALA A 706 -37.25 -18.58 -21.21
C ALA A 706 -37.34 -18.08 -19.75
N LYS A 707 -36.22 -17.97 -19.04
CA LYS A 707 -36.17 -17.62 -17.60
C LYS A 707 -35.86 -16.15 -17.35
N ASN A 708 -36.56 -15.56 -16.40
CA ASN A 708 -36.52 -14.12 -16.10
C ASN A 708 -35.20 -13.61 -15.44
N LYS A 709 -34.16 -14.45 -15.37
CA LYS A 709 -32.85 -14.18 -14.75
C LYS A 709 -31.73 -14.81 -15.59
N PRO A 710 -31.26 -14.13 -16.66
CA PRO A 710 -30.19 -14.64 -17.51
C PRO A 710 -28.86 -14.74 -16.76
N VAL A 711 -27.91 -15.47 -17.34
CA VAL A 711 -26.55 -15.64 -16.81
C VAL A 711 -25.87 -14.30 -16.59
N ARG A 712 -25.35 -14.08 -15.38
CA ARG A 712 -24.48 -12.94 -15.05
C ARG A 712 -23.35 -13.38 -14.14
N LEU A 713 -22.21 -12.73 -14.30
CA LEU A 713 -21.09 -12.80 -13.37
C LEU A 713 -21.17 -11.61 -12.42
N PHE A 714 -20.84 -11.82 -11.15
CA PHE A 714 -20.53 -10.74 -10.22
C PHE A 714 -19.36 -11.15 -9.32
N VAL A 715 -18.65 -10.16 -8.79
CA VAL A 715 -17.44 -10.37 -8.00
C VAL A 715 -17.73 -9.98 -6.56
N SER A 716 -17.25 -10.80 -5.62
CA SER A 716 -17.09 -10.38 -4.24
C SER A 716 -15.64 -10.46 -3.82
N ARG A 717 -15.23 -9.52 -2.97
CA ARG A 717 -13.98 -9.62 -2.22
C ARG A 717 -14.22 -10.55 -1.03
N ASP A 718 -13.35 -11.53 -0.88
CA ASP A 718 -13.39 -12.48 0.21
C ASP A 718 -12.63 -11.93 1.40
N SER A 719 -13.02 -12.32 2.61
CA SER A 719 -12.37 -11.86 3.83
C SER A 719 -12.53 -12.91 4.93
N ALA A 720 -11.52 -13.77 5.13
CA ALA A 720 -11.47 -14.64 6.31
C ALA A 720 -11.44 -13.80 7.59
N MET A 721 -10.54 -12.82 7.63
CA MET A 721 -10.37 -11.91 8.76
C MET A 721 -11.44 -10.81 8.78
N MET A 722 -11.82 -10.35 9.97
CA MET A 722 -12.56 -9.09 10.13
C MET A 722 -11.69 -7.90 9.70
N ARG A 723 -12.32 -6.80 9.29
CA ARG A 723 -11.70 -5.51 8.94
C ARG A 723 -12.38 -4.41 9.75
#